data_AF-A0A9Q1J5A8-F1
#
_entry.id   AF-A0A9Q1J5A8-F1
#
_cell.length_a   1.000
_cell.length_b   1.000
_cell.length_c   1.000
_cell.angle_alpha   90.00
_cell.angle_beta   90.00
_cell.angle_gamma   90.00
#
_symmetry.space_group_name_H-M   'P 1'
#
loop_
_entity.id
_entity.type
_entity.pdbx_description
1 polymer ?
#
loop_
_entity_poly.entity_id
_entity_poly.type
_entity_poly.pdbx_seq_one_letter_code
_entity_poly.pdbx_strand_id
1 'polypeptide(L)'
;MRECISVHIGQAGVQMGNSCWELYCLEHGFRHDGTTTGSSPADSSFGTFFSETQAGTYVPRAVFIDLEPTVIDEIRTGSYRQLYHPEQLITGKEDAANNYARGHYTIGKEIVDSVLDRMRKMSDQCTGLQGFLIFHSFGGGTGSGFTSLLMERLSVDYGKKSKLEFSVYPAPQVSTAVVEPYNSILTTHTTLEHSDCSFMVDNEAIFDICKRNLDVERPSYTNLNRLVAQIISSITASLRFDGALNVDLTEFQTNLVPYPRIHFPLVTYSPIISTEKAYHEQLCVSEITNSCFEPANQMVKCDPRRGKYMACCLLYRGDVVPKDVNAAIASIKTRRSIQFVDWCPTGFKVGINYQPPTVVPGADLAKVQRAVCMLSNTTAIAEAWGRLDHKFDLMYAKRAFVHWYVGEGMEEGEFTEAREDMAALEKDYEEVGTDSAEGLILEQIRMSMDEVVHRARQAFNSGRSRPLEFRVQQLKCLLRFIKDRQTDITTALKKDLNKSEQSSLLYEVMCLEGEISLAVDRLAEWAEPRPVEKTLLTITDQVFIQPQPLGVVLIIGAWNYPWALTIQPLIGAIAAGNAAVLKPSEVSMHSAKVLQELLPLYLDQEMYPVVLGGVAETQELLRQRFDHIFYTGSSSVGKLVMEAAARHLTPVTLELGGKSPCYIHKDCDITIACRRITWGKFTNCGQTCIAPDYILCEPSIQDRVVEEIRKSAQEFYTDDPKAFPDYGRIINLRHFRRVMALMEGCTVTLGGTSDESQLYIAPTVLTDVAPDAKVMQEEIFGPLLPIVTVSGVDEAIRFINKREKPLALYVFSSSNRLIKRFVTETYSGGFLANDCLVHCTINALPFGGVGNSGMGCYHGKHTFDQLSHLRGCLLKPLAHEAVNRMRYPPHTRDKLRWAYFFFLRRVNLARLQRVALFSAFAVLAGFCAQRFLRKQ
;
A
#
# COMPACT_ATOMS: atom_id res chain seq x y z
N MET A 1 -18.59 3.77 23.54
CA MET A 1 -18.75 2.33 23.86
C MET A 1 -18.27 1.54 22.64
N ARG A 2 -17.70 0.34 22.82
CA ARG A 2 -17.18 -0.49 21.71
C ARG A 2 -18.25 -1.49 21.29
N GLU A 3 -19.27 -1.04 20.56
CA GLU A 3 -20.46 -1.88 20.27
C GLU A 3 -20.24 -2.76 19.04
N CYS A 4 -20.70 -4.01 19.10
CA CYS A 4 -20.61 -4.98 18.00
C CYS A 4 -21.96 -5.65 17.76
N ILE A 5 -22.24 -6.00 16.50
CA ILE A 5 -23.45 -6.73 16.13
C ILE A 5 -23.07 -8.15 15.72
N SER A 6 -23.69 -9.16 16.35
CA SER A 6 -23.52 -10.56 15.99
C SER A 6 -24.57 -11.00 14.98
N VAL A 7 -24.16 -11.64 13.91
CA VAL A 7 -25.03 -12.12 12.82
C VAL A 7 -24.85 -13.62 12.69
N HIS A 8 -25.88 -14.38 13.05
CA HIS A 8 -25.85 -15.84 13.09
C HIS A 8 -26.66 -16.39 11.91
N ILE A 9 -25.99 -17.03 10.96
CA ILE A 9 -26.55 -17.36 9.64
C ILE A 9 -26.46 -18.86 9.40
N GLY A 10 -27.61 -19.45 9.04
CA GLY A 10 -27.72 -20.88 8.78
C GLY A 10 -27.62 -21.74 10.04
N GLN A 11 -28.00 -23.02 9.94
CA GLN A 11 -28.04 -23.96 11.05
C GLN A 11 -26.79 -23.94 11.93
N ALA A 12 -25.59 -24.02 11.34
CA ALA A 12 -24.34 -23.97 12.09
C ALA A 12 -24.16 -22.64 12.83
N GLY A 13 -24.38 -21.51 12.15
CA GLY A 13 -24.26 -20.17 12.73
C GLY A 13 -25.22 -19.95 13.90
N VAL A 14 -26.47 -20.39 13.74
CA VAL A 14 -27.53 -20.30 14.75
C VAL A 14 -27.22 -21.15 15.97
N GLN A 15 -26.81 -22.41 15.79
CA GLN A 15 -26.47 -23.32 16.90
C GLN A 15 -25.20 -22.89 17.66
N MET A 16 -24.17 -22.41 16.95
CA MET A 16 -23.00 -21.78 17.57
C MET A 16 -23.43 -20.55 18.38
N GLY A 17 -24.27 -19.69 17.79
CA GLY A 17 -24.79 -18.50 18.44
C GLY A 17 -25.52 -18.81 19.74
N ASN A 18 -26.42 -19.78 19.74
CA ASN A 18 -27.16 -20.18 20.94
C ASN A 18 -26.21 -20.58 22.10
N SER A 19 -25.13 -21.30 21.80
CA SER A 19 -24.14 -21.69 22.80
C SER A 19 -23.28 -20.50 23.26
N CYS A 20 -22.97 -19.55 22.38
CA CYS A 20 -22.23 -18.33 22.72
C CYS A 20 -23.03 -17.43 23.67
N TRP A 21 -24.30 -17.20 23.37
CA TRP A 21 -25.15 -16.32 24.19
C TRP A 21 -25.51 -16.93 25.54
N GLU A 22 -25.61 -18.27 25.64
CA GLU A 22 -25.65 -18.96 26.94
C GLU A 22 -24.42 -18.59 27.79
N LEU A 23 -23.23 -18.68 27.22
CA LEU A 23 -21.99 -18.35 27.92
C LEU A 23 -21.87 -16.86 28.25
N TYR A 24 -22.23 -15.96 27.33
CA TYR A 24 -22.22 -14.51 27.59
C TYR A 24 -23.18 -14.11 28.70
N CYS A 25 -24.39 -14.69 28.76
CA CYS A 25 -25.31 -14.43 29.85
C CYS A 25 -24.70 -14.84 31.20
N LEU A 26 -24.07 -16.01 31.28
CA LEU A 26 -23.41 -16.48 32.50
C LEU A 26 -22.23 -15.57 32.90
N GLU A 27 -21.42 -15.13 31.94
CA GLU A 27 -20.26 -14.27 32.20
C GLU A 27 -20.64 -12.87 32.70
N HIS A 28 -21.80 -12.36 32.28
CA HIS A 28 -22.32 -11.04 32.70
C HIS A 28 -23.38 -11.12 33.82
N GLY A 29 -23.70 -12.33 34.32
CA GLY A 29 -24.65 -12.52 35.41
C GLY A 29 -26.13 -12.34 35.05
N PHE A 30 -26.47 -12.52 33.78
CA PHE A 30 -27.83 -12.47 33.25
C PHE A 30 -28.51 -13.84 33.27
N ARG A 31 -29.81 -13.85 33.54
CA ARG A 31 -30.70 -15.01 33.42
C ARG A 31 -31.09 -15.23 31.96
N HIS A 32 -31.73 -16.37 31.68
CA HIS A 32 -32.19 -16.74 30.34
C HIS A 32 -33.21 -15.77 29.70
N ASP A 33 -33.81 -14.88 30.50
CA ASP A 33 -34.76 -13.84 30.07
C ASP A 33 -34.13 -12.43 30.01
N GLY A 34 -32.81 -12.32 30.21
CA GLY A 34 -32.10 -11.05 30.23
C GLY A 34 -32.24 -10.25 31.53
N THR A 35 -32.83 -10.81 32.59
CA THR A 35 -32.89 -10.18 33.93
C THR A 35 -31.62 -10.45 34.74
N THR A 36 -31.28 -9.56 35.69
CA THR A 36 -30.07 -9.71 36.51
C THR A 36 -30.29 -10.64 37.71
N THR A 37 -29.22 -11.29 38.18
CA THR A 37 -29.26 -12.27 39.26
C THR A 37 -29.22 -11.68 40.69
N GLY A 38 -29.29 -10.35 40.87
CA GLY A 38 -29.50 -9.70 42.18
C GLY A 38 -28.56 -8.55 42.55
N SER A 39 -27.56 -8.24 41.72
CA SER A 39 -26.73 -7.03 41.80
C SER A 39 -26.56 -6.45 40.42
N SER A 40 -26.82 -5.14 40.22
CA SER A 40 -26.51 -4.48 38.95
C SER A 40 -25.05 -4.75 38.58
N PRO A 41 -24.73 -5.09 37.32
CA PRO A 41 -23.35 -5.27 36.88
C PRO A 41 -22.54 -4.04 37.31
N ALA A 42 -21.48 -4.23 38.08
CA ALA A 42 -20.66 -3.13 38.61
C ALA A 42 -19.91 -2.37 37.49
N ASP A 43 -19.92 -2.90 36.27
CA ASP A 43 -19.19 -2.41 35.11
C ASP A 43 -20.11 -2.30 33.88
N SER A 44 -19.91 -1.26 33.07
CA SER A 44 -20.60 -0.97 31.80
C SER A 44 -20.20 -1.91 30.64
N SER A 45 -19.38 -2.92 30.95
CA SER A 45 -18.70 -3.79 30.01
C SER A 45 -19.62 -4.70 29.18
N PHE A 46 -20.86 -4.91 29.64
CA PHE A 46 -21.92 -5.59 28.90
C PHE A 46 -22.38 -4.82 27.65
N GLY A 47 -22.22 -3.49 27.63
CA GLY A 47 -22.76 -2.61 26.59
C GLY A 47 -22.20 -2.86 25.19
N THR A 48 -21.07 -3.56 25.10
CA THR A 48 -20.46 -4.03 23.84
C THR A 48 -21.41 -4.95 23.05
N PHE A 49 -22.09 -5.88 23.72
CA PHE A 49 -22.94 -6.89 23.08
C PHE A 49 -24.39 -6.86 23.53
N PHE A 50 -24.71 -6.19 24.63
CA PHE A 50 -26.08 -6.05 25.12
C PHE A 50 -26.56 -4.61 25.00
N SER A 51 -27.87 -4.46 24.86
CA SER A 51 -28.59 -3.20 24.96
C SER A 51 -29.54 -3.28 26.14
N GLU A 52 -29.59 -2.23 26.95
CA GLU A 52 -30.52 -2.15 28.09
C GLU A 52 -31.86 -1.60 27.60
N THR A 53 -32.94 -2.30 27.92
CA THR A 53 -34.31 -1.84 27.62
C THR A 53 -34.81 -0.90 28.70
N GLN A 54 -35.86 -0.12 28.40
CA GLN A 54 -36.53 0.73 29.38
C GLN A 54 -37.11 -0.05 30.58
N ALA A 55 -37.32 -1.36 30.43
CA ALA A 55 -37.81 -2.25 31.49
C ALA A 55 -36.68 -2.81 32.37
N GLY A 56 -35.41 -2.42 32.15
CA GLY A 56 -34.26 -2.91 32.91
C GLY A 56 -33.83 -4.33 32.57
N THR A 57 -34.25 -4.85 31.40
CA THR A 57 -33.77 -6.13 30.85
C THR A 57 -32.68 -5.89 29.80
N TYR A 58 -31.78 -6.87 29.64
CA TYR A 58 -30.64 -6.77 28.74
C TYR A 58 -30.85 -7.67 27.52
N VAL A 59 -30.90 -7.06 26.34
CA VAL A 59 -31.17 -7.74 25.06
C VAL A 59 -29.90 -7.79 24.20
N PRO A 60 -29.51 -8.96 23.67
CA PRO A 60 -28.40 -9.12 22.74
C PRO A 60 -28.48 -8.20 21.51
N ARG A 61 -27.33 -7.70 21.06
CA ARG A 61 -27.14 -7.08 19.75
C ARG A 61 -26.87 -8.17 18.71
N ALA A 62 -27.85 -9.03 18.51
CA ALA A 62 -27.74 -10.20 17.65
C ALA A 62 -28.89 -10.31 16.66
N VAL A 63 -28.61 -10.82 15.47
CA VAL A 63 -29.61 -11.22 14.48
C VAL A 63 -29.37 -12.68 14.12
N PHE A 64 -30.41 -13.50 14.14
CA PHE A 64 -30.40 -14.90 13.75
C PHE A 64 -31.22 -15.07 12.48
N ILE A 65 -30.62 -15.70 11.48
CA ILE A 65 -31.22 -15.89 10.17
C ILE A 65 -31.06 -17.34 9.73
N ASP A 66 -32.17 -17.98 9.39
CA ASP A 66 -32.13 -19.17 8.54
C ASP A 66 -33.26 -19.09 7.50
N LEU A 67 -32.99 -19.57 6.29
CA LEU A 67 -34.02 -19.72 5.26
C LEU A 67 -34.95 -20.89 5.63
N GLU A 68 -34.45 -21.91 6.32
CA GLU A 68 -35.24 -23.00 6.89
C GLU A 68 -35.88 -22.59 8.23
N PRO A 69 -37.22 -22.55 8.36
CA PRO A 69 -37.88 -22.07 9.57
C PRO A 69 -37.56 -22.86 10.86
N THR A 70 -37.38 -24.17 10.73
CA THR A 70 -37.20 -25.11 11.85
C THR A 70 -36.00 -24.75 12.72
N VAL A 71 -34.92 -24.26 12.10
CA VAL A 71 -33.67 -23.89 12.77
C VAL A 71 -33.86 -22.73 13.75
N ILE A 72 -34.62 -21.70 13.36
CA ILE A 72 -34.91 -20.56 14.23
C ILE A 72 -36.00 -20.91 15.25
N ASP A 73 -36.90 -21.83 14.91
CA ASP A 73 -37.93 -22.31 15.83
C ASP A 73 -37.32 -23.01 17.07
N GLU A 74 -36.12 -23.60 16.94
CA GLU A 74 -35.35 -24.11 18.09
C GLU A 74 -35.05 -22.98 19.11
N ILE A 75 -34.73 -21.77 18.65
CA ILE A 75 -34.53 -20.61 19.54
C ILE A 75 -35.87 -20.13 20.11
N ARG A 76 -36.91 -20.03 19.27
CA ARG A 76 -38.24 -19.54 19.68
C ARG A 76 -38.89 -20.43 20.74
N THR A 77 -38.57 -21.72 20.73
CA THR A 77 -39.11 -22.70 21.68
C THR A 77 -38.13 -23.06 22.80
N GLY A 78 -36.84 -22.70 22.64
CA GLY A 78 -35.76 -23.00 23.57
C GLY A 78 -35.80 -22.21 24.89
N SER A 79 -34.83 -22.50 25.75
CA SER A 79 -34.70 -21.91 27.09
C SER A 79 -34.45 -20.40 27.07
N TYR A 80 -33.77 -19.89 26.03
CA TYR A 80 -33.44 -18.47 25.87
C TYR A 80 -34.43 -17.70 24.99
N ARG A 81 -35.63 -18.24 24.70
CA ARG A 81 -36.63 -17.60 23.83
C ARG A 81 -37.03 -16.17 24.23
N GLN A 82 -36.90 -15.84 25.52
CA GLN A 82 -37.25 -14.52 26.07
C GLN A 82 -36.08 -13.53 26.04
N LEU A 83 -34.86 -13.99 25.73
CA LEU A 83 -33.67 -13.16 25.65
C LEU A 83 -33.69 -12.26 24.40
N TYR A 84 -34.22 -12.77 23.30
CA TYR A 84 -34.19 -12.10 22.00
C TYR A 84 -35.52 -11.41 21.69
N HIS A 85 -35.42 -10.26 21.03
CA HIS A 85 -36.59 -9.62 20.45
C HIS A 85 -37.07 -10.42 19.22
N PRO A 86 -38.38 -10.62 18.99
CA PRO A 86 -38.86 -11.42 17.85
C PRO A 86 -38.35 -10.94 16.48
N GLU A 87 -38.11 -9.64 16.32
CA GLU A 87 -37.55 -9.08 15.08
C GLU A 87 -36.08 -9.43 14.83
N GLN A 88 -35.38 -10.00 15.82
CA GLN A 88 -34.02 -10.52 15.68
C GLN A 88 -34.00 -11.95 15.12
N LEU A 89 -35.15 -12.63 15.07
CA LEU A 89 -35.28 -14.03 14.69
C LEU A 89 -35.97 -14.15 13.32
N ILE A 90 -35.17 -14.11 12.27
CA ILE A 90 -35.61 -13.98 10.88
C ILE A 90 -35.61 -15.36 10.21
N THR A 91 -36.75 -15.73 9.61
CA THR A 91 -36.92 -17.01 8.89
C THR A 91 -37.35 -16.80 7.45
N GLY A 92 -36.81 -17.60 6.55
CA GLY A 92 -37.31 -17.74 5.18
C GLY A 92 -38.68 -18.42 5.11
N LYS A 93 -39.23 -18.49 3.89
CA LYS A 93 -40.43 -19.28 3.58
C LYS A 93 -40.08 -20.66 3.01
N GLU A 94 -38.90 -20.77 2.41
CA GLU A 94 -38.38 -21.96 1.74
C GLU A 94 -36.92 -22.17 2.16
N ASP A 95 -36.48 -23.42 2.18
CA ASP A 95 -35.09 -23.80 2.47
C ASP A 95 -34.17 -23.58 1.25
N ALA A 96 -32.88 -23.34 1.51
CA ALA A 96 -31.82 -23.33 0.51
C ALA A 96 -31.32 -24.73 0.11
N ALA A 97 -31.76 -25.79 0.79
CA ALA A 97 -31.55 -27.20 0.42
C ALA A 97 -30.06 -27.57 0.23
N ASN A 98 -29.19 -27.06 1.09
CA ASN A 98 -27.73 -27.20 0.99
C ASN A 98 -27.12 -26.68 -0.33
N ASN A 99 -27.79 -25.78 -1.05
CA ASN A 99 -27.32 -25.24 -2.33
C ASN A 99 -26.95 -23.76 -2.20
N TYR A 100 -25.67 -23.42 -2.41
CA TYR A 100 -25.17 -22.05 -2.40
C TYR A 100 -25.95 -21.15 -3.37
N ALA A 101 -26.18 -21.59 -4.61
CA ALA A 101 -26.83 -20.78 -5.61
C ALA A 101 -28.27 -20.44 -5.23
N ARG A 102 -28.98 -21.36 -4.57
CA ARG A 102 -30.32 -21.09 -4.03
C ARG A 102 -30.30 -20.07 -2.90
N GLY A 103 -29.31 -20.18 -2.01
CA GLY A 103 -29.08 -19.21 -0.93
C GLY A 103 -28.64 -17.83 -1.44
N HIS A 104 -27.96 -17.75 -2.59
CA HIS A 104 -27.37 -16.51 -3.12
C HIS A 104 -28.25 -15.82 -4.18
N TYR A 105 -28.73 -16.59 -5.16
CA TYR A 105 -29.33 -16.06 -6.38
C TYR A 105 -30.85 -16.04 -6.39
N THR A 106 -31.51 -16.89 -5.59
CA THR A 106 -32.97 -17.03 -5.56
C THR A 106 -33.55 -16.72 -4.18
N ILE A 107 -33.70 -17.72 -3.30
CA ILE A 107 -34.43 -17.61 -2.03
C ILE A 107 -33.81 -16.56 -1.11
N GLY A 108 -32.48 -16.46 -1.07
CA GLY A 108 -31.82 -15.45 -0.24
C GLY A 108 -32.12 -14.00 -0.66
N LYS A 109 -32.29 -13.74 -1.96
CA LYS A 109 -32.64 -12.40 -2.44
C LYS A 109 -34.00 -11.93 -1.95
N GLU A 110 -34.92 -12.84 -1.66
CA GLU A 110 -36.24 -12.49 -1.15
C GLU A 110 -36.19 -11.93 0.28
N ILE A 111 -35.17 -12.29 1.06
CA ILE A 111 -35.07 -11.93 2.49
C ILE A 111 -33.95 -10.94 2.81
N VAL A 112 -32.94 -10.80 1.94
CA VAL A 112 -31.74 -9.99 2.21
C VAL A 112 -32.08 -8.55 2.61
N ASP A 113 -33.04 -7.91 1.93
CA ASP A 113 -33.45 -6.53 2.22
C ASP A 113 -34.08 -6.40 3.62
N SER A 114 -34.85 -7.42 4.04
CA SER A 114 -35.43 -7.48 5.37
C SER A 114 -34.34 -7.62 6.44
N VAL A 115 -33.35 -8.49 6.21
CA VAL A 115 -32.21 -8.67 7.11
C VAL A 115 -31.40 -7.37 7.23
N LEU A 116 -31.09 -6.72 6.10
CA LEU A 116 -30.36 -5.45 6.08
C LEU A 116 -31.11 -4.33 6.81
N ASP A 117 -32.44 -4.25 6.67
CA ASP A 117 -33.26 -3.28 7.44
C ASP A 117 -33.14 -3.52 8.95
N ARG A 118 -33.15 -4.79 9.39
CA ARG A 118 -32.95 -5.13 10.81
C ARG A 118 -31.55 -4.80 11.31
N MET A 119 -30.53 -5.10 10.51
CA MET A 119 -29.15 -4.75 10.83
C MET A 119 -28.96 -3.23 10.90
N ARG A 120 -29.58 -2.47 10.00
CA ARG A 120 -29.55 -0.99 9.99
C ARG A 120 -30.18 -0.41 11.24
N LYS A 121 -31.38 -0.87 11.62
CA LYS A 121 -32.04 -0.44 12.85
C LYS A 121 -31.20 -0.72 14.10
N MET A 122 -30.54 -1.88 14.16
CA MET A 122 -29.66 -2.22 15.28
C MET A 122 -28.36 -1.40 15.28
N SER A 123 -27.81 -1.10 14.11
CA SER A 123 -26.67 -0.19 13.94
C SER A 123 -27.02 1.23 14.41
N ASP A 124 -28.21 1.74 14.08
CA ASP A 124 -28.68 3.07 14.51
C ASP A 124 -28.87 3.16 16.03
N GLN A 125 -29.08 2.03 16.70
CA GLN A 125 -29.13 1.93 18.17
C GLN A 125 -27.74 1.83 18.82
N CYS A 126 -26.67 1.74 18.04
CA CYS A 126 -25.30 1.77 18.56
C CYS A 126 -24.78 3.21 18.60
N THR A 127 -24.21 3.62 19.74
CA THR A 127 -23.50 4.89 19.87
C THR A 127 -22.15 4.91 19.13
N GLY A 128 -21.56 3.73 18.91
CA GLY A 128 -20.27 3.55 18.26
C GLY A 128 -20.05 2.12 17.80
N LEU A 129 -20.73 1.72 16.72
CA LEU A 129 -20.55 0.41 16.09
C LEU A 129 -19.10 0.22 15.60
N GLN A 130 -18.41 -0.80 16.10
CA GLN A 130 -17.07 -1.17 15.65
C GLN A 130 -17.11 -2.08 14.42
N GLY A 131 -18.01 -3.07 14.44
CA GLY A 131 -18.07 -4.08 13.39
C GLY A 131 -19.14 -5.14 13.60
N PHE A 132 -19.13 -6.11 12.68
CA PHE A 132 -20.02 -7.26 12.64
C PHE A 132 -19.21 -8.53 12.92
N LEU A 133 -19.76 -9.38 13.79
CA LEU A 133 -19.26 -10.73 14.03
C LEU A 133 -20.21 -11.71 13.33
N ILE A 134 -19.71 -12.45 12.36
CA ILE A 134 -20.53 -13.22 11.42
C ILE A 134 -20.29 -14.70 11.66
N PHE A 135 -21.34 -15.44 12.01
CA PHE A 135 -21.26 -16.84 12.39
C PHE A 135 -22.00 -17.67 11.34
N HIS A 136 -21.30 -18.55 10.65
CA HIS A 136 -21.88 -19.32 9.53
C HIS A 136 -21.08 -20.60 9.22
N SER A 137 -21.46 -21.32 8.16
CA SER A 137 -20.68 -22.43 7.62
C SER A 137 -20.37 -22.21 6.14
N PHE A 138 -19.21 -22.69 5.69
CA PHE A 138 -18.83 -22.64 4.28
C PHE A 138 -19.60 -23.68 3.44
N GLY A 139 -20.15 -24.71 4.10
CA GLY A 139 -20.74 -25.87 3.43
C GLY A 139 -22.26 -25.88 3.23
N GLY A 140 -23.04 -25.05 3.94
CA GLY A 140 -24.51 -25.14 3.97
C GLY A 140 -25.20 -24.11 3.06
N GLY A 141 -26.40 -24.37 2.53
CA GLY A 141 -27.05 -23.48 1.55
C GLY A 141 -27.27 -22.05 2.05
N THR A 142 -27.89 -21.90 3.23
CA THR A 142 -28.04 -20.61 3.91
C THR A 142 -26.70 -20.08 4.43
N GLY A 143 -25.94 -20.92 5.14
CA GLY A 143 -24.67 -20.51 5.76
C GLY A 143 -23.61 -20.05 4.78
N SER A 144 -23.64 -20.54 3.54
CA SER A 144 -22.66 -20.29 2.49
C SER A 144 -23.19 -19.21 1.51
N GLY A 145 -24.26 -19.54 0.78
CA GLY A 145 -24.85 -18.70 -0.27
C GLY A 145 -25.50 -17.43 0.25
N PHE A 146 -26.38 -17.53 1.25
CA PHE A 146 -27.03 -16.33 1.79
C PHE A 146 -26.03 -15.44 2.54
N THR A 147 -25.07 -16.02 3.25
CA THR A 147 -23.98 -15.25 3.88
C THR A 147 -23.17 -14.47 2.84
N SER A 148 -22.81 -15.10 1.73
CA SER A 148 -22.04 -14.46 0.66
C SER A 148 -22.79 -13.25 0.09
N LEU A 149 -24.08 -13.43 -0.22
CA LEU A 149 -24.96 -12.34 -0.66
C LEU A 149 -25.05 -11.21 0.38
N LEU A 150 -25.20 -11.56 1.67
CA LEU A 150 -25.31 -10.58 2.74
C LEU A 150 -23.98 -9.81 2.92
N MET A 151 -22.84 -10.48 2.79
CA MET A 151 -21.51 -9.91 2.93
C MET A 151 -21.19 -8.87 1.85
N GLU A 152 -21.56 -9.14 0.60
CA GLU A 152 -21.49 -8.15 -0.49
C GLU A 152 -22.24 -6.87 -0.13
N ARG A 153 -23.49 -7.02 0.35
CA ARG A 153 -24.36 -5.88 0.70
C ARG A 153 -23.86 -5.13 1.92
N LEU A 154 -23.37 -5.84 2.94
CA LEU A 154 -22.79 -5.21 4.13
C LEU A 154 -21.50 -4.46 3.82
N SER A 155 -20.72 -4.90 2.83
CA SER A 155 -19.52 -4.19 2.38
C SER A 155 -19.87 -2.89 1.66
N VAL A 156 -20.98 -2.86 0.91
CA VAL A 156 -21.51 -1.62 0.32
C VAL A 156 -22.01 -0.66 1.39
N ASP A 157 -22.87 -1.11 2.30
CA ASP A 157 -23.51 -0.24 3.30
C ASP A 157 -22.55 0.17 4.44
N TYR A 158 -21.58 -0.69 4.79
CA TYR A 158 -20.68 -0.54 5.94
C TYR A 158 -19.22 -0.82 5.61
N GLY A 159 -18.71 -0.31 4.49
CA GLY A 159 -17.34 -0.60 3.99
C GLY A 159 -16.18 -0.18 4.91
N LYS A 160 -16.42 0.62 5.97
CA LYS A 160 -15.40 1.00 6.97
C LYS A 160 -15.47 0.21 8.28
N LYS A 161 -16.46 -0.69 8.42
CA LYS A 161 -16.70 -1.45 9.66
C LYS A 161 -16.14 -2.85 9.52
N SER A 162 -15.45 -3.32 10.57
CA SER A 162 -14.83 -4.64 10.55
C SER A 162 -15.86 -5.75 10.42
N LYS A 163 -15.54 -6.80 9.67
CA LYS A 163 -16.33 -8.04 9.51
C LYS A 163 -15.42 -9.20 9.85
N LEU A 164 -15.64 -9.78 11.04
CA LEU A 164 -14.90 -10.96 11.46
C LEU A 164 -15.82 -12.17 11.38
N GLU A 165 -15.39 -13.21 10.70
CA GLU A 165 -16.15 -14.44 10.53
C GLU A 165 -15.70 -15.50 11.54
N PHE A 166 -16.67 -16.25 12.06
CA PHE A 166 -16.49 -17.46 12.84
C PHE A 166 -17.19 -18.59 12.09
N SER A 167 -16.39 -19.42 11.44
CA SER A 167 -16.90 -20.22 10.33
C SER A 167 -16.58 -21.70 10.52
N VAL A 168 -17.62 -22.53 10.39
CA VAL A 168 -17.45 -23.98 10.30
C VAL A 168 -17.02 -24.32 8.87
N TYR A 169 -15.82 -24.86 8.76
CA TYR A 169 -15.19 -25.27 7.52
C TYR A 169 -15.40 -26.77 7.25
N PRO A 170 -15.47 -27.20 5.97
CA PRO A 170 -15.71 -28.59 5.62
C PRO A 170 -14.69 -29.57 6.19
N ALA A 171 -15.21 -30.71 6.63
CA ALA A 171 -14.44 -31.82 7.15
C ALA A 171 -14.40 -32.99 6.15
N PRO A 172 -13.25 -33.64 5.90
CA PRO A 172 -13.16 -34.75 4.97
C PRO A 172 -14.09 -35.93 5.30
N GLN A 173 -14.25 -36.25 6.60
CA GLN A 173 -14.96 -37.46 7.06
C GLN A 173 -16.38 -37.21 7.60
N VAL A 174 -16.73 -35.96 7.91
CA VAL A 174 -17.98 -35.59 8.63
C VAL A 174 -18.87 -34.66 7.80
N SER A 175 -18.69 -34.65 6.48
CA SER A 175 -19.51 -33.86 5.55
C SER A 175 -20.98 -34.26 5.59
N THR A 176 -21.87 -33.31 5.84
CA THR A 176 -23.32 -33.53 5.91
C THR A 176 -24.03 -33.33 4.56
N ALA A 177 -23.34 -32.77 3.56
CA ALA A 177 -23.91 -32.48 2.24
C ALA A 177 -22.93 -32.86 1.12
N VAL A 178 -23.41 -33.60 0.11
CA VAL A 178 -22.58 -34.06 -1.02
C VAL A 178 -22.01 -32.90 -1.83
N VAL A 179 -22.71 -31.76 -1.86
CA VAL A 179 -22.34 -30.55 -2.61
C VAL A 179 -21.52 -29.54 -1.80
N GLU A 180 -21.15 -29.89 -0.57
CA GLU A 180 -20.35 -29.05 0.32
C GLU A 180 -19.05 -28.52 -0.32
N PRO A 181 -18.31 -29.26 -1.17
CA PRO A 181 -17.12 -28.74 -1.84
C PRO A 181 -17.39 -27.53 -2.74
N TYR A 182 -18.50 -27.55 -3.49
CA TYR A 182 -18.91 -26.42 -4.34
C TYR A 182 -19.28 -25.19 -3.51
N ASN A 183 -20.15 -25.37 -2.52
CA ASN A 183 -20.56 -24.29 -1.63
C ASN A 183 -19.37 -23.58 -0.98
N SER A 184 -18.37 -24.37 -0.57
CA SER A 184 -17.24 -23.86 0.20
C SER A 184 -16.25 -23.09 -0.67
N ILE A 185 -16.00 -23.53 -1.90
CA ILE A 185 -15.17 -22.78 -2.86
C ILE A 185 -15.87 -21.49 -3.29
N LEU A 186 -17.18 -21.56 -3.62
CA LEU A 186 -17.96 -20.37 -4.01
C LEU A 186 -18.05 -19.35 -2.88
N THR A 187 -18.23 -19.81 -1.64
CA THR A 187 -18.24 -18.93 -0.46
C THR A 187 -16.89 -18.31 -0.22
N THR A 188 -15.82 -19.11 -0.27
CA THR A 188 -14.47 -18.56 -0.09
C THR A 188 -14.17 -17.50 -1.14
N HIS A 189 -14.48 -17.76 -2.41
CA HIS A 189 -14.33 -16.81 -3.51
C HIS A 189 -15.07 -15.49 -3.23
N THR A 190 -16.35 -15.57 -2.86
CA THR A 190 -17.18 -14.38 -2.68
C THR A 190 -16.83 -13.60 -1.41
N THR A 191 -16.53 -14.29 -0.30
CA THR A 191 -16.21 -13.61 0.97
C THR A 191 -14.76 -13.14 1.06
N LEU A 192 -13.87 -13.57 0.16
CA LEU A 192 -12.45 -13.19 0.15
C LEU A 192 -12.22 -11.68 0.13
N GLU A 193 -13.08 -10.92 -0.55
CA GLU A 193 -12.96 -9.45 -0.64
C GLU A 193 -13.82 -8.71 0.40
N HIS A 194 -14.61 -9.43 1.19
CA HIS A 194 -15.62 -8.87 2.08
C HIS A 194 -15.40 -9.18 3.56
N SER A 195 -14.50 -10.10 3.87
CA SER A 195 -14.09 -10.44 5.23
C SER A 195 -12.75 -9.80 5.58
N ASP A 196 -12.63 -9.29 6.81
CA ASP A 196 -11.34 -8.81 7.32
C ASP A 196 -10.52 -9.93 7.96
N CYS A 197 -11.19 -10.96 8.49
CA CYS A 197 -10.58 -12.13 9.10
C CYS A 197 -11.60 -13.26 9.30
N SER A 198 -11.23 -14.49 8.94
CA SER A 198 -12.12 -15.66 9.06
C SER A 198 -11.51 -16.70 10.00
N PHE A 199 -12.06 -16.80 11.20
CA PHE A 199 -11.65 -17.77 12.21
C PHE A 199 -12.31 -19.12 11.92
N MET A 200 -11.51 -20.05 11.40
CA MET A 200 -12.00 -21.34 10.91
C MET A 200 -11.99 -22.40 12.01
N VAL A 201 -13.04 -23.23 12.02
CA VAL A 201 -13.13 -24.44 12.83
C VAL A 201 -13.68 -25.61 12.02
N ASP A 202 -13.31 -26.83 12.37
CA ASP A 202 -13.68 -28.07 11.68
C ASP A 202 -14.34 -29.02 12.70
N ASN A 203 -15.53 -29.52 12.38
CA ASN A 203 -16.27 -30.46 13.22
C ASN A 203 -15.47 -31.74 13.52
N GLU A 204 -14.68 -32.26 12.58
CA GLU A 204 -13.85 -33.45 12.77
C GLU A 204 -12.72 -33.20 13.78
N ALA A 205 -12.04 -32.06 13.67
CA ALA A 205 -10.99 -31.67 14.61
C ALA A 205 -11.54 -31.49 16.03
N ILE A 206 -12.66 -30.78 16.17
CA ILE A 206 -13.29 -30.53 17.47
C ILE A 206 -13.83 -31.84 18.08
N PHE A 207 -14.41 -32.72 17.26
CA PHE A 207 -14.88 -34.04 17.69
C PHE A 207 -13.74 -34.86 18.32
N ASP A 208 -12.58 -34.93 17.66
CA ASP A 208 -11.42 -35.64 18.17
C ASP A 208 -10.89 -35.03 19.47
N ILE A 209 -10.88 -33.70 19.58
CA ILE A 209 -10.49 -32.99 20.79
C ILE A 209 -11.44 -33.33 21.95
N CYS A 210 -12.76 -33.27 21.74
CA CYS A 210 -13.75 -33.62 22.76
C CYS A 210 -13.58 -35.07 23.24
N LYS A 211 -13.41 -36.01 22.30
CA LYS A 211 -13.24 -37.42 22.63
C LYS A 211 -11.98 -37.70 23.44
N ARG A 212 -10.87 -37.06 23.07
CA ARG A 212 -9.56 -37.28 23.67
C ARG A 212 -9.38 -36.57 25.01
N ASN A 213 -9.82 -35.32 25.09
CA ASN A 213 -9.48 -34.44 26.21
C ASN A 213 -10.63 -34.27 27.22
N LEU A 214 -11.89 -34.42 26.78
CA LEU A 214 -13.07 -34.30 27.64
C LEU A 214 -13.67 -35.67 28.04
N ASP A 215 -13.06 -36.78 27.59
CA ASP A 215 -13.51 -38.15 27.85
C ASP A 215 -14.95 -38.45 27.38
N VAL A 216 -15.42 -37.72 26.37
CA VAL A 216 -16.74 -37.92 25.78
C VAL A 216 -16.64 -38.96 24.66
N GLU A 217 -17.10 -40.19 24.91
CA GLU A 217 -16.96 -41.30 23.94
C GLU A 217 -17.61 -41.00 22.57
N ARG A 218 -18.75 -40.30 22.58
CA ARG A 218 -19.53 -39.90 21.39
C ARG A 218 -19.93 -38.42 21.49
N PRO A 219 -19.03 -37.48 21.12
CA PRO A 219 -19.34 -36.05 21.12
C PRO A 219 -20.54 -35.72 20.23
N SER A 220 -21.43 -34.85 20.74
CA SER A 220 -22.57 -34.28 20.02
C SER A 220 -22.28 -32.84 19.58
N TYR A 221 -23.09 -32.27 18.67
CA TYR A 221 -22.98 -30.86 18.29
C TYR A 221 -23.09 -29.89 19.49
N THR A 222 -23.81 -30.27 20.55
CA THR A 222 -23.83 -29.49 21.79
C THR A 222 -22.45 -29.42 22.45
N ASN A 223 -21.70 -30.53 22.46
CA ASN A 223 -20.34 -30.54 23.02
C ASN A 223 -19.40 -29.68 22.15
N LEU A 224 -19.47 -29.84 20.82
CA LEU A 224 -18.67 -29.07 19.86
C LEU A 224 -18.95 -27.56 19.98
N ASN A 225 -20.23 -27.15 19.90
CA ASN A 225 -20.64 -25.74 19.95
C ASN A 225 -20.30 -25.08 21.30
N ARG A 226 -20.32 -25.82 22.41
CA ARG A 226 -19.87 -25.30 23.72
C ARG A 226 -18.38 -25.04 23.76
N LEU A 227 -17.55 -25.88 23.12
CA LEU A 227 -16.12 -25.63 22.98
C LEU A 227 -15.84 -24.43 22.06
N VAL A 228 -16.57 -24.32 20.94
CA VAL A 228 -16.51 -23.15 20.04
C VAL A 228 -16.95 -21.87 20.77
N ALA A 229 -17.97 -21.93 21.62
CA ALA A 229 -18.40 -20.79 22.43
C ALA A 229 -17.31 -20.31 23.40
N GLN A 230 -16.51 -21.21 24.00
CA GLN A 230 -15.38 -20.84 24.86
C GLN A 230 -14.28 -20.10 24.09
N ILE A 231 -14.00 -20.55 22.87
CA ILE A 231 -13.06 -19.93 21.95
C ILE A 231 -13.53 -18.51 21.62
N ILE A 232 -14.77 -18.36 21.13
CA ILE A 232 -15.35 -17.07 20.76
C ILE A 232 -15.39 -16.12 21.96
N SER A 233 -15.75 -16.65 23.14
CA SER A 233 -15.73 -15.88 24.39
C SER A 233 -14.33 -15.37 24.72
N SER A 234 -13.29 -16.14 24.44
CA SER A 234 -11.90 -15.73 24.67
C SER A 234 -11.41 -14.71 23.65
N ILE A 235 -11.80 -14.85 22.38
CA ILE A 235 -11.49 -13.90 21.31
C ILE A 235 -12.12 -12.53 21.59
N THR A 236 -13.34 -12.52 22.11
CA THR A 236 -14.10 -11.29 22.40
C THR A 236 -13.89 -10.75 23.82
N ALA A 237 -13.11 -11.41 24.67
CA ALA A 237 -12.96 -11.03 26.08
C ALA A 237 -12.45 -9.59 26.25
N SER A 238 -11.46 -9.18 25.46
CA SER A 238 -10.90 -7.80 25.47
C SER A 238 -11.87 -6.70 25.04
N LEU A 239 -13.00 -7.08 24.42
CA LEU A 239 -14.07 -6.14 24.06
C LEU A 239 -15.10 -5.99 25.19
N ARG A 240 -15.17 -6.98 26.09
CA ARG A 240 -16.21 -7.12 27.11
C ARG A 240 -15.70 -6.93 28.52
N PHE A 241 -14.40 -7.03 28.76
CA PHE A 241 -13.82 -6.97 30.09
C PHE A 241 -12.50 -6.21 30.02
N ASP A 242 -12.23 -5.41 31.06
CA ASP A 242 -10.93 -4.75 31.19
C ASP A 242 -9.81 -5.77 31.45
N GLY A 243 -8.65 -5.51 30.85
CA GLY A 243 -7.48 -6.37 30.91
C GLY A 243 -6.19 -5.54 30.96
N ALA A 244 -5.07 -6.21 31.23
CA ALA A 244 -3.75 -5.57 31.22
C ALA A 244 -3.30 -5.19 29.81
N LEU A 245 -3.69 -6.01 28.83
CA LEU A 245 -3.40 -5.85 27.41
C LEU A 245 -4.67 -6.24 26.64
N ASN A 246 -5.39 -5.24 26.14
CA ASN A 246 -6.61 -5.45 25.36
C ASN A 246 -6.26 -5.48 23.87
N VAL A 247 -6.89 -6.41 23.14
CA VAL A 247 -6.83 -6.51 21.69
C VAL A 247 -8.18 -6.10 21.11
N ASP A 248 -8.20 -5.18 20.14
CA ASP A 248 -9.44 -4.75 19.48
C ASP A 248 -9.73 -5.50 18.14
N LEU A 249 -10.90 -5.25 17.55
CA LEU A 249 -11.30 -5.94 16.31
C LEU A 249 -10.38 -5.61 15.12
N THR A 250 -9.92 -4.35 15.02
CA THR A 250 -9.03 -3.91 13.94
C THR A 250 -7.63 -4.50 14.13
N GLU A 251 -7.21 -4.68 15.37
CA GLU A 251 -5.94 -5.29 15.71
C GLU A 251 -5.86 -6.76 15.28
N PHE A 252 -6.96 -7.51 15.19
CA PHE A 252 -6.92 -8.85 14.60
C PHE A 252 -6.51 -8.80 13.14
N GLN A 253 -7.09 -7.90 12.35
CA GLN A 253 -6.71 -7.68 10.96
C GLN A 253 -5.26 -7.24 10.84
N THR A 254 -4.86 -6.16 11.53
CA THR A 254 -3.51 -5.61 11.38
C THR A 254 -2.41 -6.52 11.92
N ASN A 255 -2.72 -7.41 12.86
CA ASN A 255 -1.72 -8.28 13.49
C ASN A 255 -1.67 -9.69 12.91
N LEU A 256 -2.79 -10.25 12.48
CA LEU A 256 -2.84 -11.63 11.97
C LEU A 256 -2.81 -11.69 10.45
N VAL A 257 -3.18 -10.62 9.74
CA VAL A 257 -3.35 -10.61 8.28
C VAL A 257 -2.22 -9.80 7.63
N PRO A 258 -1.09 -10.43 7.27
CA PRO A 258 0.04 -9.73 6.65
C PRO A 258 -0.28 -9.24 5.23
N TYR A 259 -1.17 -9.95 4.53
CA TYR A 259 -1.64 -9.61 3.19
C TYR A 259 -3.17 -9.74 3.16
N PRO A 260 -3.91 -8.81 2.54
CA PRO A 260 -5.37 -8.79 2.59
C PRO A 260 -6.06 -10.11 2.21
N ARG A 261 -5.52 -10.90 1.27
CA ARG A 261 -6.08 -12.20 0.88
C ARG A 261 -5.78 -13.34 1.87
N ILE A 262 -4.73 -13.22 2.69
CA ILE A 262 -4.23 -14.25 3.59
C ILE A 262 -4.82 -14.03 5.00
N HIS A 263 -6.14 -14.12 5.14
CA HIS A 263 -6.88 -13.74 6.36
C HIS A 263 -7.60 -14.91 7.07
N PHE A 264 -7.07 -16.13 6.92
CA PHE A 264 -7.65 -17.36 7.49
C PHE A 264 -6.81 -17.93 8.65
N PRO A 265 -6.77 -17.29 9.83
CA PRO A 265 -6.02 -17.81 10.96
C PRO A 265 -6.66 -19.07 11.54
N LEU A 266 -5.80 -20.03 11.89
CA LEU A 266 -6.17 -21.19 12.69
C LEU A 266 -6.44 -20.79 14.13
N VAL A 267 -7.32 -21.55 14.79
CA VAL A 267 -7.66 -21.34 16.18
C VAL A 267 -7.25 -22.55 17.02
N THR A 268 -6.73 -22.28 18.22
CA THR A 268 -6.45 -23.28 19.25
C THR A 268 -6.89 -22.76 20.62
N TYR A 269 -7.30 -23.65 21.52
CA TYR A 269 -7.65 -23.31 22.90
C TYR A 269 -7.01 -24.27 23.89
N SER A 270 -6.53 -23.75 25.01
CA SER A 270 -5.86 -24.52 26.04
C SER A 270 -6.06 -23.89 27.43
N PRO A 271 -6.26 -24.69 28.49
CA PRO A 271 -6.42 -26.14 28.47
C PRO A 271 -7.83 -26.55 28.03
N ILE A 272 -7.93 -27.74 27.44
CA ILE A 272 -9.22 -28.44 27.23
C ILE A 272 -9.11 -29.69 28.08
N ILE A 273 -9.87 -29.76 29.17
CA ILE A 273 -9.73 -30.82 30.18
C ILE A 273 -11.08 -31.15 30.82
N SER A 274 -11.32 -32.44 31.08
CA SER A 274 -12.52 -32.93 31.77
C SER A 274 -12.49 -32.57 33.26
N THR A 275 -13.68 -32.47 33.87
CA THR A 275 -13.83 -32.18 35.31
C THR A 275 -13.11 -33.20 36.21
N GLU A 276 -12.95 -34.44 35.75
CA GLU A 276 -12.26 -35.51 36.49
C GLU A 276 -10.73 -35.33 36.49
N LYS A 277 -10.15 -34.93 35.35
CA LYS A 277 -8.69 -34.76 35.19
C LYS A 277 -8.16 -33.45 35.77
N ALA A 278 -9.01 -32.42 35.88
CA ALA A 278 -8.61 -31.08 36.30
C ALA A 278 -7.95 -30.98 37.69
N TYR A 279 -8.23 -31.92 38.60
CA TYR A 279 -7.61 -31.93 39.94
C TYR A 279 -6.17 -32.46 39.96
N HIS A 280 -5.74 -33.16 38.91
CA HIS A 280 -4.48 -33.88 38.87
C HIS A 280 -3.41 -33.20 37.99
N GLU A 281 -3.79 -32.21 37.17
CA GLU A 281 -2.87 -31.51 36.27
C GLU A 281 -2.46 -30.14 36.82
N GLN A 282 -1.17 -29.83 36.72
CA GLN A 282 -0.69 -28.45 36.89
C GLN A 282 -0.91 -27.71 35.57
N LEU A 283 -1.47 -26.51 35.67
CA LEU A 283 -1.80 -25.66 34.52
C LEU A 283 -0.96 -24.39 34.59
N CYS A 284 0.35 -24.48 34.33
CA CYS A 284 1.20 -23.29 34.27
C CYS A 284 1.05 -22.57 32.92
N VAL A 285 1.38 -21.27 32.89
CA VAL A 285 1.33 -20.46 31.66
C VAL A 285 2.17 -21.08 30.54
N SER A 286 3.33 -21.66 30.88
CA SER A 286 4.20 -22.34 29.91
C SER A 286 3.54 -23.58 29.30
N GLU A 287 2.91 -24.44 30.10
CA GLU A 287 2.24 -25.66 29.63
C GLU A 287 1.07 -25.34 28.71
N ILE A 288 0.16 -24.46 29.13
CA ILE A 288 -1.02 -24.13 28.34
C ILE A 288 -0.64 -23.47 27.01
N THR A 289 0.43 -22.66 27.00
CA THR A 289 0.97 -22.03 25.79
C THR A 289 1.60 -23.06 24.87
N ASN A 290 2.39 -24.00 25.40
CA ASN A 290 2.97 -25.09 24.61
C ASN A 290 1.90 -25.95 23.95
N SER A 291 0.82 -26.27 24.67
CA SER A 291 -0.30 -27.04 24.14
C SER A 291 -0.97 -26.37 22.94
N CYS A 292 -0.91 -25.04 22.80
CA CYS A 292 -1.49 -24.35 21.64
C CYS A 292 -0.81 -24.69 20.30
N PHE A 293 0.47 -25.08 20.35
CA PHE A 293 1.25 -25.41 19.16
C PHE A 293 1.22 -26.90 18.81
N GLU A 294 0.56 -27.73 19.62
CA GLU A 294 0.44 -29.16 19.36
C GLU A 294 -0.63 -29.41 18.29
N PRO A 295 -0.33 -30.20 17.23
CA PRO A 295 -1.27 -30.48 16.14
C PRO A 295 -2.62 -31.02 16.61
N ALA A 296 -2.61 -31.81 17.68
CA ALA A 296 -3.81 -32.45 18.20
C ALA A 296 -4.82 -31.45 18.79
N ASN A 297 -4.41 -30.21 19.06
CA ASN A 297 -5.26 -29.17 19.65
C ASN A 297 -5.73 -28.12 18.62
N GLN A 298 -5.31 -28.24 17.35
CA GLN A 298 -5.77 -27.34 16.29
C GLN A 298 -7.25 -27.57 16.01
N MET A 299 -8.02 -26.49 15.86
CA MET A 299 -9.46 -26.56 15.61
C MET A 299 -9.80 -26.83 14.14
N VAL A 300 -8.80 -26.95 13.26
CA VAL A 300 -8.94 -27.35 11.86
C VAL A 300 -8.00 -28.52 11.59
N LYS A 301 -8.44 -29.53 10.81
CA LYS A 301 -7.57 -30.66 10.43
C LYS A 301 -6.42 -30.23 9.51
N CYS A 302 -5.33 -29.77 10.10
CA CYS A 302 -4.07 -29.49 9.42
C CYS A 302 -2.92 -29.70 10.40
N ASP A 303 -1.76 -30.12 9.90
CA ASP A 303 -0.58 -30.26 10.74
C ASP A 303 0.25 -28.97 10.70
N PRO A 304 0.26 -28.15 11.77
CA PRO A 304 0.98 -26.88 11.79
C PRO A 304 2.50 -27.05 11.65
N ARG A 305 3.02 -28.27 11.86
CA ARG A 305 4.45 -28.59 11.67
C ARG A 305 4.83 -28.71 10.19
N ARG A 306 3.86 -28.84 9.29
CA ARG A 306 4.06 -28.89 7.83
C ARG A 306 4.00 -27.51 7.18
N GLY A 307 3.63 -26.48 7.94
CA GLY A 307 3.62 -25.09 7.51
C GLY A 307 4.50 -24.22 8.42
N LYS A 308 4.42 -22.92 8.18
CA LYS A 308 5.11 -21.90 8.96
C LYS A 308 4.14 -20.89 9.51
N TYR A 309 4.35 -20.53 10.76
CA TYR A 309 3.63 -19.48 11.44
C TYR A 309 4.08 -18.11 10.92
N MET A 310 3.13 -17.33 10.42
CA MET A 310 3.34 -15.94 10.02
C MET A 310 3.13 -14.99 11.19
N ALA A 311 2.04 -15.21 11.93
CA ALA A 311 1.66 -14.43 13.11
C ALA A 311 0.86 -15.31 14.08
N CYS A 312 1.04 -15.05 15.37
CA CYS A 312 0.35 -15.70 16.48
C CYS A 312 -0.18 -14.64 17.45
N CYS A 313 -1.48 -14.63 17.72
CA CYS A 313 -2.08 -13.85 18.79
C CYS A 313 -2.48 -14.80 19.93
N LEU A 314 -1.91 -14.59 21.12
CA LEU A 314 -2.17 -15.35 22.33
C LEU A 314 -3.06 -14.53 23.26
N LEU A 315 -4.30 -14.98 23.45
CA LEU A 315 -5.32 -14.32 24.25
C LEU A 315 -5.48 -15.07 25.58
N TYR A 316 -4.77 -14.61 26.60
CA TYR A 316 -4.79 -15.20 27.94
C TYR A 316 -5.97 -14.69 28.77
N ARG A 317 -6.56 -15.59 29.56
CA ARG A 317 -7.63 -15.29 30.51
C ARG A 317 -7.30 -15.82 31.90
N GLY A 318 -7.69 -15.07 32.93
CA GLY A 318 -7.61 -15.47 34.34
C GLY A 318 -6.29 -15.14 35.02
N ASP A 319 -5.83 -16.04 35.90
CA ASP A 319 -4.62 -15.86 36.71
C ASP A 319 -3.35 -16.04 35.85
N VAL A 320 -2.98 -14.96 35.14
CA VAL A 320 -1.84 -14.91 34.23
C VAL A 320 -1.08 -13.60 34.42
N VAL A 321 0.24 -13.67 34.58
CA VAL A 321 1.11 -12.49 34.69
C VAL A 321 1.97 -12.31 33.43
N PRO A 322 2.22 -11.07 32.97
CA PRO A 322 2.98 -10.82 31.74
C PRO A 322 4.40 -11.44 31.73
N LYS A 323 5.04 -11.55 32.89
CA LYS A 323 6.37 -12.16 33.04
C LYS A 323 6.38 -13.62 32.56
N ASP A 324 5.37 -14.39 32.96
CA ASP A 324 5.30 -15.82 32.65
C ASP A 324 4.93 -16.05 31.18
N VAL A 325 4.10 -15.16 30.62
CA VAL A 325 3.78 -15.14 29.19
C VAL A 325 5.03 -14.90 28.34
N ASN A 326 5.83 -13.90 28.70
CA ASN A 326 7.08 -13.61 27.99
C ASN A 326 8.08 -14.77 28.07
N ALA A 327 8.16 -15.45 29.22
CA ALA A 327 8.99 -16.65 29.38
C ALA A 327 8.48 -17.82 28.52
N ALA A 328 7.16 -18.04 28.47
CA ALA A 328 6.55 -19.07 27.63
C ALA A 328 6.80 -18.82 26.13
N ILE A 329 6.61 -17.59 25.66
CA ILE A 329 6.87 -17.19 24.27
C ILE A 329 8.35 -17.37 23.92
N ALA A 330 9.27 -16.98 24.81
CA ALA A 330 10.70 -17.19 24.62
C ALA A 330 11.02 -18.68 24.46
N SER A 331 10.39 -19.55 25.25
CA SER A 331 10.52 -21.00 25.11
C SER A 331 10.01 -21.49 23.75
N ILE A 332 8.83 -21.03 23.30
CA ILE A 332 8.26 -21.43 22.01
C ILE A 332 9.20 -21.11 20.85
N LYS A 333 9.77 -19.89 20.83
CA LYS A 333 10.70 -19.44 19.77
C LYS A 333 11.95 -20.31 19.62
N THR A 334 12.31 -21.07 20.65
CA THR A 334 13.48 -21.97 20.62
C THR A 334 13.17 -23.40 20.17
N ARG A 335 11.89 -23.78 20.05
CA ARG A 335 11.49 -25.15 19.67
C ARG A 335 11.58 -25.34 18.16
N ARG A 336 12.48 -26.22 17.72
CA ARG A 336 12.69 -26.55 16.29
C ARG A 336 11.46 -27.09 15.56
N SER A 337 10.50 -27.68 16.30
CA SER A 337 9.25 -28.20 15.75
C SER A 337 8.24 -27.11 15.39
N ILE A 338 8.50 -25.85 15.78
CA ILE A 338 7.64 -24.70 15.54
C ILE A 338 8.43 -23.77 14.63
N GLN A 339 8.01 -23.67 13.37
CA GLN A 339 8.70 -22.86 12.36
C GLN A 339 7.92 -21.57 12.14
N PHE A 340 8.61 -20.45 12.22
CA PHE A 340 8.07 -19.15 11.80
C PHE A 340 8.63 -18.81 10.43
N VAL A 341 7.93 -17.97 9.69
CA VAL A 341 8.46 -17.37 8.46
C VAL A 341 9.65 -16.45 8.79
N ASP A 342 10.67 -16.48 7.93
CA ASP A 342 11.92 -15.75 8.15
C ASP A 342 11.74 -14.23 8.22
N TRP A 343 10.70 -13.69 7.57
CA TRP A 343 10.38 -12.27 7.56
C TRP A 343 9.65 -11.79 8.83
N CYS A 344 9.14 -12.69 9.69
CA CYS A 344 8.50 -12.31 10.96
C CYS A 344 8.83 -13.28 12.13
N PRO A 345 10.10 -13.36 12.58
CA PRO A 345 10.48 -14.23 13.71
C PRO A 345 9.93 -13.77 15.07
N THR A 346 9.32 -12.57 15.13
CA THR A 346 8.75 -11.96 16.34
C THR A 346 7.22 -11.82 16.29
N GLY A 347 6.54 -12.60 15.44
CA GLY A 347 5.10 -12.50 15.15
C GLY A 347 4.11 -12.80 16.28
N PHE A 348 4.50 -12.66 17.56
CA PHE A 348 3.60 -12.85 18.70
C PHE A 348 2.92 -11.55 19.13
N LYS A 349 1.60 -11.61 19.28
CA LYS A 349 0.78 -10.61 19.98
C LYS A 349 0.14 -11.25 21.19
N VAL A 350 -0.06 -10.45 22.23
CA VAL A 350 -0.52 -10.94 23.53
C VAL A 350 -1.67 -10.08 24.02
N GLY A 351 -2.82 -10.70 24.26
CA GLY A 351 -3.90 -10.15 25.06
C GLY A 351 -3.90 -10.81 26.44
N ILE A 352 -4.10 -10.04 27.51
CA ILE A 352 -4.21 -10.56 28.88
C ILE A 352 -5.43 -9.95 29.54
N ASN A 353 -6.41 -10.81 29.82
CA ASN A 353 -7.61 -10.46 30.56
C ASN A 353 -7.63 -11.19 31.91
N TYR A 354 -7.89 -10.48 33.01
CA TYR A 354 -7.84 -11.07 34.35
C TYR A 354 -9.10 -11.85 34.72
N GLN A 355 -10.16 -11.78 33.91
CA GLN A 355 -11.36 -12.56 34.15
C GLN A 355 -11.17 -14.01 33.68
N PRO A 356 -11.23 -14.99 34.61
CA PRO A 356 -11.08 -16.39 34.25
C PRO A 356 -12.23 -16.86 33.33
N PRO A 357 -12.00 -17.90 32.51
CA PRO A 357 -13.07 -18.49 31.70
C PRO A 357 -14.24 -18.98 32.58
N THR A 358 -15.45 -18.64 32.17
CA THR A 358 -16.67 -19.18 32.81
C THR A 358 -17.02 -20.50 32.16
N VAL A 359 -17.59 -21.44 32.92
CA VAL A 359 -18.06 -22.72 32.40
C VAL A 359 -19.57 -22.82 32.54
N VAL A 360 -20.22 -23.47 31.57
CA VAL A 360 -21.66 -23.76 31.65
C VAL A 360 -21.88 -24.82 32.74
N PRO A 361 -22.82 -24.62 33.69
CA PRO A 361 -23.10 -25.60 34.74
C PRO A 361 -23.43 -26.98 34.14
N GLY A 362 -22.74 -28.03 34.63
CA GLY A 362 -22.94 -29.39 34.15
C GLY A 362 -22.36 -29.70 32.75
N ALA A 363 -21.53 -28.80 32.19
CA ALA A 363 -20.78 -29.09 30.97
C ALA A 363 -19.52 -29.92 31.24
N ASP A 364 -19.00 -30.55 30.17
CA ASP A 364 -17.87 -31.48 30.24
C ASP A 364 -16.52 -30.78 30.50
N LEU A 365 -16.42 -29.49 30.15
CA LEU A 365 -15.21 -28.69 30.32
C LEU A 365 -15.05 -28.25 31.78
N ALA A 366 -13.89 -28.56 32.37
CA ALA A 366 -13.62 -28.21 33.76
C ALA A 366 -13.47 -26.69 33.98
N LYS A 367 -13.82 -26.25 35.19
CA LYS A 367 -13.52 -24.88 35.64
C LYS A 367 -12.01 -24.72 35.86
N VAL A 368 -11.40 -23.78 35.15
CA VAL A 368 -9.96 -23.49 35.24
C VAL A 368 -9.69 -22.06 35.69
N GLN A 369 -8.56 -21.85 36.35
CA GLN A 369 -8.14 -20.52 36.81
C GLN A 369 -7.50 -19.68 35.70
N ARG A 370 -7.03 -20.34 34.63
CA ARG A 370 -6.40 -19.69 33.49
C ARG A 370 -6.57 -20.49 32.21
N ALA A 371 -6.59 -19.77 31.09
CA ALA A 371 -6.61 -20.36 29.75
C ALA A 371 -5.94 -19.41 28.74
N VAL A 372 -5.67 -19.94 27.55
CA VAL A 372 -5.17 -19.19 26.40
C VAL A 372 -5.88 -19.66 25.13
N CYS A 373 -6.38 -18.69 24.37
CA CYS A 373 -6.81 -18.90 22.99
C CYS A 373 -5.72 -18.39 22.06
N MET A 374 -5.23 -19.24 21.16
CA MET A 374 -4.27 -18.84 20.14
C MET A 374 -4.98 -18.69 18.80
N LEU A 375 -4.77 -17.55 18.15
CA LEU A 375 -5.09 -17.33 16.75
C LEU A 375 -3.78 -17.30 15.99
N SER A 376 -3.62 -18.15 14.98
CA SER A 376 -2.36 -18.25 14.26
C SER A 376 -2.58 -18.29 12.77
N ASN A 377 -2.06 -17.28 12.07
CA ASN A 377 -1.97 -17.33 10.62
C ASN A 377 -0.75 -18.18 10.25
N THR A 378 -0.98 -19.29 9.55
CA THR A 378 0.05 -20.27 9.22
C THR A 378 -0.19 -20.83 7.83
N THR A 379 0.89 -21.14 7.12
CA THR A 379 0.80 -21.75 5.77
C THR A 379 0.27 -23.16 5.79
N ALA A 380 0.12 -23.78 6.96
CA ALA A 380 -0.47 -25.10 7.12
C ALA A 380 -1.96 -25.15 6.71
N ILE A 381 -2.68 -24.01 6.69
CA ILE A 381 -4.09 -23.97 6.28
C ILE A 381 -4.28 -24.41 4.82
N ALA A 382 -3.27 -24.29 3.97
CA ALA A 382 -3.30 -24.75 2.58
C ALA A 382 -3.62 -26.26 2.46
N GLU A 383 -3.29 -27.07 3.47
CA GLU A 383 -3.67 -28.49 3.49
C GLU A 383 -5.21 -28.68 3.51
N ALA A 384 -5.95 -27.75 4.13
CA ALA A 384 -7.41 -27.80 4.16
C ALA A 384 -8.00 -27.49 2.78
N TRP A 385 -7.45 -26.52 2.06
CA TRP A 385 -7.87 -26.17 0.70
C TRP A 385 -7.56 -27.27 -0.30
N GLY A 386 -6.34 -27.83 -0.30
CA GLY A 386 -5.97 -28.86 -1.26
C GLY A 386 -6.87 -30.12 -1.21
N ARG A 387 -7.42 -30.45 -0.02
CA ARG A 387 -8.41 -31.54 0.11
C ARG A 387 -9.78 -31.16 -0.44
N LEU A 388 -10.19 -29.92 -0.26
CA LEU A 388 -11.44 -29.37 -0.78
C LEU A 388 -11.40 -29.32 -2.31
N ASP A 389 -10.31 -28.78 -2.85
CA ASP A 389 -10.01 -28.69 -4.27
C ASP A 389 -10.06 -30.04 -4.95
N HIS A 390 -9.42 -31.06 -4.37
CA HIS A 390 -9.46 -32.41 -4.93
C HIS A 390 -10.89 -32.95 -5.05
N LYS A 391 -11.75 -32.73 -4.04
CA LYS A 391 -13.15 -33.15 -4.08
C LYS A 391 -13.96 -32.34 -5.10
N PHE A 392 -13.75 -31.04 -5.16
CA PHE A 392 -14.36 -30.15 -6.15
C PHE A 392 -14.02 -30.61 -7.57
N ASP A 393 -12.73 -30.79 -7.88
CA ASP A 393 -12.24 -31.14 -9.21
C ASP A 393 -12.82 -32.50 -9.66
N LEU A 394 -12.90 -33.48 -8.74
CA LEU A 394 -13.52 -34.78 -8.99
C LEU A 394 -15.01 -34.66 -9.36
N MET A 395 -15.74 -33.83 -8.63
CA MET A 395 -17.17 -33.61 -8.85
C MET A 395 -17.44 -32.84 -10.14
N TYR A 396 -16.67 -31.78 -10.37
CA TYR A 396 -16.81 -30.88 -11.51
C TYR A 396 -16.47 -31.57 -12.83
N ALA A 397 -15.39 -32.36 -12.86
CA ALA A 397 -15.02 -33.15 -14.03
C ALA A 397 -16.11 -34.16 -14.45
N LYS A 398 -16.91 -34.65 -13.49
CA LYS A 398 -18.06 -35.55 -13.75
C LYS A 398 -19.37 -34.79 -13.99
N ARG A 399 -19.35 -33.45 -13.97
CA ARG A 399 -20.53 -32.58 -13.99
C ARG A 399 -21.57 -32.96 -12.91
N ALA A 400 -21.11 -33.52 -11.80
CA ALA A 400 -21.99 -33.94 -10.72
C ALA A 400 -22.64 -32.70 -10.10
N PHE A 401 -23.97 -32.68 -9.98
CA PHE A 401 -24.76 -31.62 -9.35
C PHE A 401 -24.64 -30.20 -9.92
N VAL A 402 -23.83 -29.94 -10.97
CA VAL A 402 -23.67 -28.61 -11.58
C VAL A 402 -25.03 -28.00 -12.00
N HIS A 403 -25.91 -28.81 -12.57
CA HIS A 403 -27.26 -28.39 -12.97
C HIS A 403 -28.13 -27.90 -11.80
N TRP A 404 -27.84 -28.26 -10.55
CA TRP A 404 -28.55 -27.75 -9.38
C TRP A 404 -28.21 -26.28 -9.10
N TYR A 405 -27.02 -25.82 -9.50
CA TYR A 405 -26.58 -24.44 -9.29
C TYR A 405 -27.00 -23.55 -10.45
N VAL A 406 -26.75 -24.02 -11.68
CA VAL A 406 -27.17 -23.30 -12.90
C VAL A 406 -28.68 -23.17 -12.99
N GLY A 407 -29.44 -24.16 -12.49
CA GLY A 407 -30.90 -24.11 -12.41
C GLY A 407 -31.43 -22.98 -11.51
N GLU A 408 -30.63 -22.49 -10.57
CA GLU A 408 -30.96 -21.36 -9.68
C GLU A 408 -30.46 -20.01 -10.26
N GLY A 409 -29.93 -20.00 -11.48
CA GLY A 409 -29.52 -18.78 -12.19
C GLY A 409 -28.07 -18.36 -11.98
N MET A 410 -27.23 -19.22 -11.39
CA MET A 410 -25.77 -19.05 -11.32
C MET A 410 -25.13 -19.37 -12.67
N GLU A 411 -24.15 -18.59 -13.11
CA GLU A 411 -23.42 -18.89 -14.34
C GLU A 411 -22.43 -20.04 -14.13
N GLU A 412 -22.32 -20.96 -15.09
CA GLU A 412 -21.40 -22.11 -14.97
C GLU A 412 -19.93 -21.66 -14.86
N GLY A 413 -19.58 -20.51 -15.45
CA GLY A 413 -18.23 -19.93 -15.38
C GLY A 413 -17.77 -19.58 -13.96
N GLU A 414 -18.71 -19.26 -13.05
CA GLU A 414 -18.40 -18.92 -11.65
C GLU A 414 -17.73 -20.06 -10.89
N PHE A 415 -18.02 -21.31 -11.24
CA PHE A 415 -17.32 -22.46 -10.67
C PHE A 415 -15.82 -22.43 -11.00
N THR A 416 -15.48 -22.09 -12.24
CA THR A 416 -14.10 -22.04 -12.70
C THR A 416 -13.38 -20.84 -12.10
N GLU A 417 -14.02 -19.67 -12.07
CA GLU A 417 -13.47 -18.46 -11.43
C GLU A 417 -13.19 -18.68 -9.94
N ALA A 418 -14.17 -19.21 -9.19
CA ALA A 418 -13.99 -19.48 -7.77
C ALA A 418 -12.88 -20.51 -7.50
N ARG A 419 -12.72 -21.50 -8.38
CA ARG A 419 -11.65 -22.49 -8.30
C ARG A 419 -10.26 -21.91 -8.59
N GLU A 420 -10.18 -21.00 -9.57
CA GLU A 420 -8.95 -20.28 -9.91
C GLU A 420 -8.52 -19.34 -8.77
N ASP A 421 -9.47 -18.65 -8.15
CA ASP A 421 -9.21 -17.80 -6.99
C ASP A 421 -8.72 -18.59 -5.79
N MET A 422 -9.28 -19.78 -5.54
CA MET A 422 -8.78 -20.69 -4.52
C MET A 422 -7.34 -21.13 -4.81
N ALA A 423 -7.03 -21.51 -6.06
CA ALA A 423 -5.66 -21.87 -6.45
C ALA A 423 -4.68 -20.69 -6.28
N ALA A 424 -5.12 -19.47 -6.58
CA ALA A 424 -4.33 -18.27 -6.36
C ALA A 424 -4.13 -17.99 -4.85
N LEU A 425 -5.14 -18.24 -4.01
CA LEU A 425 -5.02 -18.14 -2.56
C LEU A 425 -4.04 -19.18 -1.99
N GLU A 426 -4.11 -20.43 -2.43
CA GLU A 426 -3.16 -21.47 -2.04
C GLU A 426 -1.73 -21.06 -2.39
N LYS A 427 -1.54 -20.56 -3.61
CA LYS A 427 -0.24 -20.08 -4.07
C LYS A 427 0.28 -18.90 -3.25
N ASP A 428 -0.58 -17.95 -2.88
CA ASP A 428 -0.20 -16.83 -2.01
C ASP A 428 0.34 -17.35 -0.66
N TYR A 429 -0.28 -18.38 -0.07
CA TYR A 429 0.19 -19.01 1.16
C TYR A 429 1.48 -19.84 0.96
N GLU A 430 1.64 -20.51 -0.18
CA GLU A 430 2.87 -21.24 -0.52
C GLU A 430 4.06 -20.29 -0.69
N GLU A 431 3.89 -19.21 -1.46
CA GLU A 431 4.93 -18.19 -1.70
C GLU A 431 5.45 -17.61 -0.38
N VAL A 432 4.54 -17.33 0.56
CA VAL A 432 4.89 -16.86 1.91
C VAL A 432 5.63 -17.90 2.75
N GLY A 433 5.38 -19.20 2.52
CA GLY A 433 5.98 -20.32 3.23
C GLY A 433 7.34 -20.78 2.69
N THR A 434 7.69 -20.43 1.46
CA THR A 434 8.98 -20.82 0.87
C THR A 434 10.15 -20.16 1.60
N ASP A 435 11.08 -20.98 2.12
CA ASP A 435 12.41 -20.48 2.48
C ASP A 435 13.09 -20.09 1.18
N SER A 436 13.07 -18.81 0.87
CA SER A 436 14.04 -18.31 -0.08
C SER A 436 15.43 -18.69 0.45
N ALA A 437 16.26 -19.34 -0.36
CA ALA A 437 17.70 -19.45 -0.09
C ALA A 437 18.38 -18.06 0.08
N GLU A 438 17.60 -16.98 -0.08
CA GLU A 438 17.87 -15.58 0.24
C GLU A 438 17.76 -15.24 1.75
N GLY A 439 17.11 -16.07 2.57
CA GLY A 439 16.94 -15.84 4.01
C GLY A 439 18.22 -15.98 4.84
N LEU A 440 19.07 -16.96 4.52
CA LEU A 440 20.32 -17.24 5.25
C LEU A 440 21.45 -16.25 4.98
N ILE A 441 21.35 -15.45 3.90
CA ILE A 441 22.31 -14.36 3.61
C ILE A 441 21.83 -13.03 4.24
N LEU A 442 20.52 -12.86 4.43
CA LEU A 442 19.93 -11.69 5.09
C LEU A 442 20.05 -11.73 6.63
N GLU A 443 20.35 -12.89 7.22
CA GLU A 443 20.39 -13.09 8.68
C GLU A 443 21.56 -12.36 9.39
N GLN A 444 22.58 -11.91 8.65
CA GLN A 444 23.69 -11.17 9.25
C GLN A 444 23.47 -9.65 9.39
N ILE A 445 22.45 -9.05 8.75
CA ILE A 445 22.15 -7.61 8.89
C ILE A 445 20.65 -7.33 8.63
N ARG A 446 19.73 -7.74 9.52
CA ARG A 446 18.38 -7.13 9.57
C ARG A 446 18.29 -6.15 10.73
N MET A 447 18.70 -4.92 10.45
CA MET A 447 18.40 -3.78 11.30
C MET A 447 16.93 -3.37 11.13
N SER A 448 16.28 -2.91 12.20
CA SER A 448 14.95 -2.30 12.08
C SER A 448 14.99 -1.02 11.23
N MET A 449 13.87 -0.61 10.61
CA MET A 449 13.82 0.63 9.81
C MET A 449 14.23 1.86 10.62
N ASP A 450 13.82 1.91 11.89
CA ASP A 450 14.26 2.93 12.85
C ASP A 450 15.79 2.90 13.03
N GLU A 451 16.39 1.73 13.24
CA GLU A 451 17.85 1.60 13.37
C GLU A 451 18.60 2.08 12.12
N VAL A 452 18.10 1.77 10.91
CA VAL A 452 18.73 2.20 9.66
C VAL A 452 18.72 3.73 9.56
N VAL A 453 17.55 4.35 9.81
CA VAL A 453 17.42 5.81 9.78
C VAL A 453 18.22 6.47 10.91
N HIS A 454 18.24 5.86 12.10
CA HIS A 454 19.00 6.34 13.24
C HIS A 454 20.50 6.33 12.95
N ARG A 455 21.02 5.25 12.36
CA ARG A 455 22.44 5.14 11.96
C ARG A 455 22.80 6.20 10.92
N ALA A 456 22.00 6.38 9.88
CA ALA A 456 22.21 7.43 8.89
C ALA A 456 22.21 8.83 9.52
N ARG A 457 21.31 9.08 10.48
CA ARG A 457 21.23 10.34 11.22
C ARG A 457 22.44 10.56 12.13
N GLN A 458 22.91 9.52 12.83
CA GLN A 458 24.15 9.59 13.61
C GLN A 458 25.36 9.89 12.72
N ALA A 459 25.44 9.23 11.55
CA ALA A 459 26.51 9.44 10.59
C ALA A 459 26.53 10.86 10.03
N PHE A 460 25.36 11.43 9.72
CA PHE A 460 25.22 12.85 9.36
C PHE A 460 25.65 13.78 10.50
N ASN A 461 25.19 13.51 11.73
CA ASN A 461 25.46 14.34 12.91
C ASN A 461 26.94 14.36 13.32
N SER A 462 27.73 13.36 12.93
CA SER A 462 29.19 13.39 13.12
C SER A 462 29.86 14.53 12.34
N GLY A 463 29.17 15.07 11.33
CA GLY A 463 29.66 16.15 10.49
C GLY A 463 30.65 15.70 9.41
N ARG A 464 30.88 14.38 9.25
CA ARG A 464 31.85 13.83 8.27
C ARG A 464 31.54 14.21 6.83
N SER A 465 30.26 14.49 6.50
CA SER A 465 29.82 14.90 5.17
C SER A 465 29.90 16.40 4.91
N ARG A 466 30.26 17.21 5.92
CA ARG A 466 30.38 18.67 5.75
C ARG A 466 31.51 19.07 4.81
N PRO A 467 32.74 18.52 4.91
CA PRO A 467 33.85 18.86 4.01
C PRO A 467 33.52 18.48 2.56
N LEU A 468 33.90 19.34 1.61
CA LEU A 468 33.65 19.09 0.19
C LEU A 468 34.47 17.89 -0.32
N GLU A 469 35.64 17.66 0.26
CA GLU A 469 36.54 16.57 -0.08
C GLU A 469 35.88 15.20 0.13
N PHE A 470 35.16 15.03 1.25
CA PHE A 470 34.40 13.80 1.51
C PHE A 470 33.31 13.59 0.45
N ARG A 471 32.57 14.64 0.10
CA ARG A 471 31.50 14.56 -0.90
C ARG A 471 32.05 14.21 -2.28
N VAL A 472 33.14 14.86 -2.71
CA VAL A 472 33.84 14.53 -3.96
C VAL A 472 34.34 13.09 -3.96
N GLN A 473 34.88 12.61 -2.83
CA GLN A 473 35.32 11.22 -2.70
C GLN A 473 34.16 10.24 -2.88
N GLN A 474 33.02 10.47 -2.22
CA GLN A 474 31.83 9.61 -2.35
C GLN A 474 31.29 9.64 -3.79
N LEU A 475 31.24 10.80 -4.45
CA LEU A 475 30.85 10.92 -5.86
C LEU A 475 31.79 10.15 -6.79
N LYS A 476 33.11 10.22 -6.57
CA LYS A 476 34.09 9.44 -7.34
C LYS A 476 33.96 7.93 -7.10
N CYS A 477 33.66 7.52 -5.87
CA CYS A 477 33.36 6.13 -5.56
C CYS A 477 32.08 5.66 -6.26
N LEU A 478 31.04 6.50 -6.32
CA LEU A 478 29.81 6.22 -7.06
C LEU A 478 30.08 6.08 -8.57
N LEU A 479 30.92 6.95 -9.15
CA LEU A 479 31.33 6.82 -10.55
C LEU A 479 32.07 5.50 -10.80
N ARG A 480 32.95 5.11 -9.88
CA ARG A 480 33.67 3.84 -9.96
C ARG A 480 32.71 2.65 -9.84
N PHE A 481 31.71 2.71 -8.96
CA PHE A 481 30.67 1.68 -8.85
C PHE A 481 29.95 1.47 -10.18
N ILE A 482 29.48 2.56 -10.81
CA ILE A 482 28.77 2.49 -12.09
C ILE A 482 29.65 1.88 -13.19
N LYS A 483 30.94 2.23 -13.24
CA LYS A 483 31.88 1.71 -14.24
C LYS A 483 32.28 0.26 -14.01
N ASP A 484 32.64 -0.09 -12.78
CA ASP A 484 33.11 -1.44 -12.42
C ASP A 484 31.98 -2.48 -12.56
N ARG A 485 30.73 -2.07 -12.29
CA ARG A 485 29.55 -2.95 -12.22
C ARG A 485 28.60 -2.80 -13.40
N GLN A 486 29.09 -2.24 -14.51
CA GLN A 486 28.30 -2.02 -15.72
C GLN A 486 27.58 -3.30 -16.19
N THR A 487 28.28 -4.45 -16.21
CA THR A 487 27.70 -5.74 -16.60
C THR A 487 26.59 -6.20 -15.66
N ASP A 488 26.77 -6.00 -14.35
CA ASP A 488 25.76 -6.36 -13.35
C ASP A 488 24.50 -5.50 -13.52
N ILE A 489 24.69 -4.20 -13.76
CA ILE A 489 23.62 -3.21 -14.03
C ILE A 489 22.83 -3.60 -15.28
N THR A 490 23.50 -3.83 -16.41
CA THR A 490 22.83 -4.14 -17.68
C THR A 490 22.15 -5.51 -17.65
N THR A 491 22.74 -6.49 -16.95
CA THR A 491 22.11 -7.80 -16.72
C THR A 491 20.84 -7.69 -15.89
N ALA A 492 20.85 -6.88 -14.82
CA ALA A 492 19.66 -6.64 -14.01
C ALA A 492 18.54 -5.96 -14.82
N LEU A 493 18.88 -4.93 -15.59
CA LEU A 493 17.94 -4.24 -16.47
C LEU A 493 17.37 -5.14 -17.57
N LYS A 494 18.17 -6.08 -18.09
CA LYS A 494 17.70 -7.10 -19.04
C LYS A 494 16.65 -8.00 -18.38
N LYS A 495 16.82 -8.38 -17.12
CA LYS A 495 15.85 -9.22 -16.41
C LYS A 495 14.59 -8.45 -16.04
N ASP A 496 14.72 -7.21 -15.59
CA ASP A 496 13.57 -6.40 -15.14
C ASP A 496 12.72 -5.90 -16.33
N LEU A 497 13.34 -5.40 -17.40
CA LEU A 497 12.65 -4.65 -18.47
C LEU A 497 12.93 -5.17 -19.88
N ASN A 498 13.72 -6.25 -20.00
CA ASN A 498 14.22 -6.78 -21.27
C ASN A 498 15.06 -5.77 -22.08
N LYS A 499 15.61 -4.72 -21.46
CA LYS A 499 16.49 -3.75 -22.14
C LYS A 499 17.77 -4.42 -22.61
N SER A 500 18.21 -4.14 -23.83
CA SER A 500 19.54 -4.53 -24.27
C SER A 500 20.63 -3.80 -23.51
N GLU A 501 21.87 -4.29 -23.64
CA GLU A 501 23.03 -3.64 -23.05
C GLU A 501 23.16 -2.20 -23.57
N GLN A 502 23.12 -2.00 -24.88
CA GLN A 502 23.26 -0.68 -25.51
C GLN A 502 22.16 0.29 -25.05
N SER A 503 20.91 -0.17 -24.99
CA SER A 503 19.78 0.63 -24.51
C SER A 503 19.94 0.99 -23.03
N SER A 504 20.37 0.04 -22.21
CA SER A 504 20.62 0.26 -20.77
C SER A 504 21.72 1.30 -20.55
N LEU A 505 22.81 1.24 -21.34
CA LEU A 505 23.89 2.21 -21.25
C LEU A 505 23.43 3.61 -21.65
N LEU A 506 22.74 3.72 -22.78
CA LEU A 506 22.30 5.00 -23.34
C LEU A 506 21.30 5.72 -22.43
N TYR A 507 20.27 5.00 -21.95
CA TYR A 507 19.15 5.63 -21.25
C TYR A 507 19.30 5.72 -19.74
N GLU A 508 20.20 4.95 -19.12
CA GLU A 508 20.38 4.98 -17.67
C GLU A 508 21.82 5.30 -17.26
N VAL A 509 22.81 4.58 -17.80
CA VAL A 509 24.18 4.67 -17.28
C VAL A 509 24.88 5.96 -17.69
N MET A 510 24.85 6.34 -18.97
CA MET A 510 25.57 7.51 -19.47
C MET A 510 25.11 8.82 -18.81
N CYS A 511 23.81 8.94 -18.54
CA CYS A 511 23.25 10.11 -17.85
C CYS A 511 23.81 10.22 -16.42
N LEU A 512 23.94 9.09 -15.71
CA LEU A 512 24.52 9.06 -14.36
C LEU A 512 26.00 9.44 -14.37
N GLU A 513 26.79 8.91 -15.30
CA GLU A 513 28.22 9.27 -15.41
C GLU A 513 28.41 10.77 -15.65
N GLY A 514 27.60 11.34 -16.55
CA GLY A 514 27.60 12.78 -16.85
C GLY A 514 27.21 13.62 -15.64
N GLU A 515 26.16 13.24 -14.93
CA GLU A 515 25.68 13.95 -13.73
C GLU A 515 26.69 13.89 -12.58
N ILE A 516 27.33 12.73 -12.35
CA ILE A 516 28.38 12.60 -11.32
C ILE A 516 29.57 13.49 -11.67
N SER A 517 30.02 13.46 -12.93
CA SER A 517 31.16 14.26 -13.39
C SER A 517 30.86 15.76 -13.24
N LEU A 518 29.66 16.19 -13.65
CA LEU A 518 29.22 17.57 -13.46
C LEU A 518 29.22 17.98 -11.98
N ALA A 519 28.69 17.13 -11.10
CA ALA A 519 28.68 17.39 -9.66
C ALA A 519 30.10 17.51 -9.10
N VAL A 520 31.02 16.60 -9.47
CA VAL A 520 32.43 16.67 -9.04
C VAL A 520 33.09 17.97 -9.49
N ASP A 521 32.86 18.40 -10.73
CA ASP A 521 33.51 19.59 -11.31
C ASP A 521 32.95 20.90 -10.74
N ARG A 522 31.67 20.95 -10.40
CA ARG A 522 30.96 22.19 -10.04
C ARG A 522 30.64 22.31 -8.56
N LEU A 523 30.83 21.26 -7.75
CA LEU A 523 30.44 21.25 -6.33
C LEU A 523 31.07 22.39 -5.52
N ALA A 524 32.34 22.73 -5.77
CA ALA A 524 32.99 23.84 -5.08
C ALA A 524 32.24 25.17 -5.32
N GLU A 525 31.92 25.47 -6.58
CA GLU A 525 31.13 26.64 -6.98
C GLU A 525 29.71 26.60 -6.37
N TRP A 526 29.05 25.44 -6.38
CA TRP A 526 27.68 25.31 -5.86
C TRP A 526 27.57 25.58 -4.35
N ALA A 527 28.61 25.20 -3.59
CA ALA A 527 28.69 25.33 -2.15
C ALA A 527 29.15 26.71 -1.66
N GLU A 528 29.67 27.57 -2.54
CA GLU A 528 30.12 28.91 -2.18
C GLU A 528 28.98 29.81 -1.64
N PRO A 529 29.28 30.71 -0.68
CA PRO A 529 28.36 31.77 -0.29
C PRO A 529 27.97 32.63 -1.50
N ARG A 530 26.66 32.88 -1.68
CA ARG A 530 26.12 33.62 -2.83
C ARG A 530 25.75 35.05 -2.42
N PRO A 531 26.52 36.08 -2.82
CA PRO A 531 26.17 37.47 -2.48
C PRO A 531 24.83 37.88 -3.08
N VAL A 532 24.05 38.68 -2.34
CA VAL A 532 22.75 39.19 -2.81
C VAL A 532 22.70 40.71 -2.87
N GLU A 533 21.68 41.26 -3.54
CA GLU A 533 21.47 42.70 -3.62
C GLU A 533 21.28 43.33 -2.23
N LYS A 534 22.00 44.43 -1.96
CA LYS A 534 21.93 45.16 -0.69
C LYS A 534 21.01 46.36 -0.80
N THR A 535 20.46 46.78 0.34
CA THR A 535 19.69 48.03 0.47
C THR A 535 20.59 49.16 0.97
N LEU A 536 20.11 50.41 0.95
CA LEU A 536 20.82 51.53 1.56
C LEU A 536 21.15 51.31 3.04
N LEU A 537 20.27 50.62 3.78
CA LEU A 537 20.44 50.32 5.20
C LEU A 537 21.42 49.18 5.48
N THR A 538 21.76 48.40 4.45
CA THR A 538 22.63 47.22 4.56
C THR A 538 23.87 47.32 3.68
N ILE A 539 24.17 48.48 3.08
CA ILE A 539 25.23 48.64 2.08
C ILE A 539 26.63 48.30 2.62
N THR A 540 26.87 48.61 3.90
CA THR A 540 28.12 48.31 4.63
C THR A 540 28.16 46.90 5.21
N ASP A 541 27.05 46.18 5.21
CA ASP A 541 26.93 44.85 5.81
C ASP A 541 27.31 43.76 4.82
N GLN A 542 27.67 42.56 5.29
CA GLN A 542 27.78 41.39 4.40
C GLN A 542 26.41 40.71 4.30
N VAL A 543 25.93 40.50 3.07
CA VAL A 543 24.61 39.91 2.80
C VAL A 543 24.76 38.84 1.74
N PHE A 544 24.47 37.59 2.09
CA PHE A 544 24.65 36.44 1.20
C PHE A 544 23.73 35.27 1.58
N ILE A 545 23.61 34.30 0.68
CA ILE A 545 22.92 33.03 0.90
C ILE A 545 23.97 31.93 1.06
N GLN A 546 23.87 31.12 2.11
CA GLN A 546 24.74 29.98 2.38
C GLN A 546 23.99 28.67 2.19
N PRO A 547 24.34 27.84 1.19
CA PRO A 547 23.83 26.47 1.09
C PRO A 547 24.32 25.61 2.26
N GLN A 548 23.43 24.80 2.83
CA GLN A 548 23.72 23.85 3.91
C GLN A 548 22.95 22.54 3.68
N PRO A 549 23.50 21.36 4.05
CA PRO A 549 22.73 20.12 3.98
C PRO A 549 21.48 20.18 4.87
N LEU A 550 20.42 19.50 4.45
CA LEU A 550 19.18 19.34 5.18
C LEU A 550 19.34 18.34 6.34
N GLY A 551 19.98 17.20 6.09
CA GLY A 551 20.14 16.12 7.05
C GLY A 551 20.14 14.74 6.42
N VAL A 552 19.11 13.94 6.73
CA VAL A 552 18.88 12.62 6.13
C VAL A 552 17.75 12.73 5.10
N VAL A 553 18.06 12.35 3.86
CA VAL A 553 17.12 12.34 2.73
C VAL A 553 16.61 10.92 2.51
N LEU A 554 15.29 10.73 2.35
CA LEU A 554 14.74 9.48 1.84
C LEU A 554 14.61 9.57 0.32
N ILE A 555 15.08 8.58 -0.42
CA ILE A 555 14.95 8.50 -1.88
C ILE A 555 14.19 7.23 -2.23
N ILE A 556 12.96 7.38 -2.72
CA ILE A 556 12.11 6.27 -3.18
C ILE A 556 12.11 6.27 -4.70
N GLY A 557 12.79 5.27 -5.28
CA GLY A 557 12.95 5.12 -6.73
C GLY A 557 11.79 4.38 -7.40
N ALA A 558 11.51 4.71 -8.66
CA ALA A 558 10.54 3.99 -9.50
C ALA A 558 11.19 2.88 -10.32
N TRP A 559 10.38 1.99 -10.89
CA TRP A 559 10.82 0.77 -11.56
C TRP A 559 11.16 0.91 -13.04
N ASN A 560 10.70 1.97 -13.72
CA ASN A 560 10.81 2.04 -15.18
C ASN A 560 12.21 2.45 -15.69
N TYR A 561 12.96 3.19 -14.86
CA TYR A 561 14.39 3.47 -15.01
C TYR A 561 15.02 3.35 -13.61
N PRO A 562 15.15 2.13 -13.08
CA PRO A 562 15.41 1.89 -11.66
C PRO A 562 16.78 2.42 -11.19
N TRP A 563 17.72 2.61 -12.12
CA TRP A 563 19.02 3.19 -11.81
C TRP A 563 18.97 4.71 -11.87
N ALA A 564 18.49 5.28 -12.96
CA ALA A 564 18.41 6.74 -13.12
C ALA A 564 17.57 7.37 -12.00
N LEU A 565 16.42 6.79 -11.69
CA LEU A 565 15.45 7.35 -10.73
C LEU A 565 15.80 7.10 -9.26
N THR A 566 16.83 6.31 -8.97
CA THR A 566 17.35 6.08 -7.62
C THR A 566 18.70 6.79 -7.41
N ILE A 567 19.62 6.65 -8.38
CA ILE A 567 20.98 7.17 -8.27
C ILE A 567 21.07 8.66 -8.61
N GLN A 568 20.28 9.17 -9.57
CA GLN A 568 20.38 10.58 -9.94
C GLN A 568 20.01 11.53 -8.78
N PRO A 569 18.94 11.28 -8.00
CA PRO A 569 18.68 12.05 -6.78
C PRO A 569 19.77 11.87 -5.70
N LEU A 570 20.35 10.68 -5.59
CA LEU A 570 21.44 10.39 -4.64
C LEU A 570 22.69 11.22 -4.95
N ILE A 571 23.05 11.41 -6.21
CA ILE A 571 24.19 12.26 -6.63
C ILE A 571 24.05 13.65 -6.01
N GLY A 572 22.87 14.27 -6.13
CA GLY A 572 22.61 15.57 -5.55
C GLY A 572 22.54 15.56 -4.02
N ALA A 573 22.03 14.50 -3.40
CA ALA A 573 22.02 14.35 -1.94
C ALA A 573 23.45 14.32 -1.36
N ILE A 574 24.34 13.54 -1.98
CA ILE A 574 25.77 13.46 -1.64
C ILE A 574 26.43 14.83 -1.87
N ALA A 575 26.20 15.46 -3.02
CA ALA A 575 26.77 16.76 -3.35
C ALA A 575 26.34 17.84 -2.34
N ALA A 576 25.07 17.87 -1.94
CA ALA A 576 24.54 18.77 -0.93
C ALA A 576 25.05 18.46 0.50
N GLY A 577 25.62 17.28 0.74
CA GLY A 577 26.26 16.87 2.00
C GLY A 577 25.32 16.13 2.96
N ASN A 578 24.21 15.60 2.45
CA ASN A 578 23.24 14.85 3.23
C ASN A 578 23.67 13.39 3.41
N ALA A 579 23.14 12.73 4.44
CA ALA A 579 22.95 11.28 4.41
C ALA A 579 21.72 10.95 3.57
N ALA A 580 21.65 9.75 3.00
CA ALA A 580 20.50 9.34 2.20
C ALA A 580 20.15 7.86 2.41
N VAL A 581 18.88 7.57 2.69
CA VAL A 581 18.36 6.20 2.70
C VAL A 581 17.70 5.93 1.35
N LEU A 582 18.16 4.88 0.68
CA LEU A 582 17.66 4.49 -0.64
C LEU A 582 16.61 3.40 -0.51
N LYS A 583 15.43 3.62 -1.09
CA LYS A 583 14.36 2.63 -1.23
C LYS A 583 14.13 2.39 -2.72
N PRO A 584 14.86 1.45 -3.36
CA PRO A 584 14.59 1.07 -4.74
C PRO A 584 13.22 0.36 -4.85
N SER A 585 12.64 0.36 -6.04
CA SER A 585 11.35 -0.30 -6.28
C SER A 585 11.48 -1.82 -6.23
N GLU A 586 10.59 -2.46 -5.49
CA GLU A 586 10.39 -3.90 -5.44
C GLU A 586 9.96 -4.50 -6.78
N VAL A 587 9.42 -3.69 -7.69
CA VAL A 587 8.94 -4.14 -9.00
C VAL A 587 10.13 -4.42 -9.95
N SER A 588 11.24 -3.69 -9.81
CA SER A 588 12.51 -3.97 -10.53
C SER A 588 13.50 -4.64 -9.60
N MET A 589 13.13 -5.84 -9.16
CA MET A 589 13.81 -6.52 -8.05
C MET A 589 15.26 -6.89 -8.38
N HIS A 590 15.59 -7.17 -9.64
CA HIS A 590 16.97 -7.49 -9.99
C HIS A 590 17.87 -6.28 -9.84
N SER A 591 17.43 -5.10 -10.30
CA SER A 591 18.17 -3.85 -10.11
C SER A 591 18.27 -3.47 -8.64
N ALA A 592 17.19 -3.65 -7.87
CA ALA A 592 17.17 -3.38 -6.44
C ALA A 592 18.19 -4.24 -5.65
N LYS A 593 18.32 -5.52 -6.00
CA LYS A 593 19.31 -6.44 -5.38
C LYS A 593 20.75 -6.02 -5.67
N VAL A 594 21.07 -5.67 -6.92
CA VAL A 594 22.41 -5.17 -7.26
C VAL A 594 22.76 -3.90 -6.47
N LEU A 595 21.81 -2.97 -6.33
CA LEU A 595 21.99 -1.79 -5.49
C LEU A 595 22.26 -2.16 -4.03
N GLN A 596 21.45 -3.04 -3.44
CA GLN A 596 21.60 -3.44 -2.04
C GLN A 596 22.95 -4.14 -1.77
N GLU A 597 23.34 -5.07 -2.64
CA GLU A 597 24.52 -5.92 -2.41
C GLU A 597 25.83 -5.18 -2.72
N LEU A 598 25.86 -4.38 -3.78
CA LEU A 598 27.12 -3.86 -4.32
C LEU A 598 27.38 -2.39 -3.97
N LEU A 599 26.37 -1.54 -3.83
CA LEU A 599 26.57 -0.12 -3.48
C LEU A 599 27.34 0.07 -2.15
N PRO A 600 27.07 -0.71 -1.08
CA PRO A 600 27.79 -0.60 0.19
C PRO A 600 29.31 -0.90 0.10
N LEU A 601 29.77 -1.53 -0.99
CA LEU A 601 31.20 -1.78 -1.22
C LEU A 601 31.96 -0.53 -1.70
N TYR A 602 31.23 0.50 -2.14
CA TYR A 602 31.80 1.71 -2.72
C TYR A 602 31.56 2.96 -1.89
N LEU A 603 30.38 3.08 -1.28
CA LEU A 603 29.98 4.25 -0.50
C LEU A 603 30.10 4.02 1.02
N ASP A 604 30.08 5.11 1.78
CA ASP A 604 29.96 5.05 3.24
C ASP A 604 28.65 4.37 3.65
N GLN A 605 28.77 3.18 4.25
CA GLN A 605 27.67 2.26 4.55
C GLN A 605 26.70 2.81 5.61
N GLU A 606 27.16 3.73 6.45
CA GLU A 606 26.30 4.33 7.47
C GLU A 606 25.52 5.51 6.89
N MET A 607 26.13 6.28 6.00
CA MET A 607 25.52 7.46 5.37
C MET A 607 24.53 7.12 4.26
N TYR A 608 24.75 6.02 3.52
CA TYR A 608 24.00 5.71 2.29
C TYR A 608 23.42 4.28 2.27
N PRO A 609 22.64 3.86 3.27
CA PRO A 609 22.07 2.52 3.31
C PRO A 609 20.98 2.30 2.25
N VAL A 610 20.87 1.07 1.77
CA VAL A 610 19.80 0.61 0.85
C VAL A 610 18.83 -0.26 1.62
N VAL A 611 17.54 0.08 1.54
CA VAL A 611 16.43 -0.63 2.18
C VAL A 611 15.54 -1.23 1.10
N LEU A 612 15.49 -2.56 1.04
CA LEU A 612 14.53 -3.27 0.20
C LEU A 612 13.21 -3.45 0.92
N GLY A 613 12.13 -3.61 0.14
CA GLY A 613 10.81 -3.91 0.66
C GLY A 613 9.69 -3.40 -0.25
N GLY A 614 8.48 -3.88 -0.01
CA GLY A 614 7.27 -3.48 -0.72
C GLY A 614 6.56 -2.31 -0.03
N VAL A 615 5.23 -2.36 -0.06
CA VAL A 615 4.37 -1.32 0.53
C VAL A 615 4.54 -1.24 2.04
N ALA A 616 4.59 -2.37 2.75
CA ALA A 616 4.64 -2.41 4.22
C ALA A 616 5.92 -1.76 4.76
N GLU A 617 7.08 -2.12 4.20
CA GLU A 617 8.38 -1.56 4.57
C GLU A 617 8.46 -0.08 4.21
N THR A 618 7.90 0.33 3.06
CA THR A 618 7.84 1.74 2.67
C THR A 618 7.00 2.55 3.66
N GLN A 619 5.86 2.01 4.12
CA GLN A 619 5.03 2.67 5.14
C GLN A 619 5.76 2.80 6.48
N GLU A 620 6.49 1.76 6.91
CA GLU A 620 7.28 1.82 8.14
C GLU A 620 8.43 2.82 8.03
N LEU A 621 9.11 2.85 6.88
CA LEU A 621 10.15 3.83 6.61
C LEU A 621 9.58 5.25 6.63
N LEU A 622 8.41 5.49 6.01
CA LEU A 622 7.74 6.79 6.00
C LEU A 622 7.24 7.27 7.37
N ARG A 623 7.14 6.39 8.39
CA ARG A 623 6.88 6.82 9.77
C ARG A 623 8.10 7.50 10.41
N GLN A 624 9.30 7.19 9.92
CA GLN A 624 10.55 7.74 10.42
C GLN A 624 10.73 9.20 10.01
N ARG A 625 11.59 9.93 10.75
CA ARG A 625 11.85 11.34 10.49
C ARG A 625 12.98 11.52 9.47
N PHE A 626 12.64 12.14 8.34
CA PHE A 626 13.59 12.61 7.32
C PHE A 626 13.59 14.14 7.24
N ASP A 627 14.69 14.69 6.75
CA ASP A 627 14.83 16.14 6.50
C ASP A 627 14.45 16.52 5.06
N HIS A 628 14.30 15.52 4.18
CA HIS A 628 13.65 15.63 2.87
C HIS A 628 13.18 14.25 2.41
N ILE A 629 12.07 14.17 1.68
CA ILE A 629 11.65 12.94 0.98
C ILE A 629 11.59 13.20 -0.52
N PHE A 630 12.36 12.44 -1.29
CA PHE A 630 12.35 12.43 -2.74
C PHE A 630 11.60 11.18 -3.22
N TYR A 631 10.52 11.36 -3.94
CA TYR A 631 9.70 10.27 -4.45
C TYR A 631 9.46 10.42 -5.95
N THR A 632 9.70 9.33 -6.68
CA THR A 632 9.29 9.21 -8.08
C THR A 632 8.24 8.11 -8.21
N GLY A 633 7.10 8.39 -8.85
CA GLY A 633 6.09 7.38 -9.13
C GLY A 633 4.70 7.92 -9.42
N SER A 634 3.65 7.29 -8.88
CA SER A 634 2.27 7.63 -9.21
C SER A 634 1.72 8.77 -8.34
N SER A 635 0.79 9.55 -8.88
CA SER A 635 0.14 10.64 -8.13
C SER A 635 -0.67 10.16 -6.93
N SER A 636 -1.24 8.95 -6.99
CA SER A 636 -1.94 8.32 -5.87
C SER A 636 -1.01 8.04 -4.69
N VAL A 637 0.17 7.47 -4.95
CA VAL A 637 1.16 7.19 -3.89
C VAL A 637 1.89 8.47 -3.45
N GLY A 638 2.14 9.41 -4.37
CA GLY A 638 2.72 10.72 -4.04
C GLY A 638 1.94 11.49 -2.98
N LYS A 639 0.60 11.38 -2.99
CA LYS A 639 -0.27 11.94 -1.94
C LYS A 639 -0.04 11.29 -0.58
N LEU A 640 0.11 9.96 -0.53
CA LEU A 640 0.41 9.21 0.70
C LEU A 640 1.79 9.56 1.27
N VAL A 641 2.79 9.72 0.39
CA VAL A 641 4.13 10.17 0.79
C VAL A 641 4.07 11.56 1.40
N MET A 642 3.34 12.48 0.77
CA MET A 642 3.18 13.85 1.30
C MET A 642 2.40 13.88 2.62
N GLU A 643 1.39 13.03 2.78
CA GLU A 643 0.64 12.86 4.04
C GLU A 643 1.55 12.37 5.17
N ALA A 644 2.42 11.38 4.90
CA ALA A 644 3.39 10.91 5.87
C ALA A 644 4.42 12.00 6.22
N ALA A 645 4.91 12.73 5.21
CA ALA A 645 5.85 13.84 5.38
C ALA A 645 5.28 14.97 6.26
N ALA A 646 3.97 15.23 6.17
CA ALA A 646 3.30 16.27 6.93
C ALA A 646 3.42 16.06 8.46
N ARG A 647 3.53 14.81 8.92
CA ARG A 647 3.69 14.48 10.36
C ARG A 647 4.96 15.07 10.97
N HIS A 648 6.01 15.23 10.16
CA HIS A 648 7.32 15.73 10.58
C HIS A 648 7.65 17.11 9.97
N LEU A 649 6.70 17.73 9.25
CA LEU A 649 6.92 18.92 8.43
C LEU A 649 8.09 18.75 7.45
N THR A 650 8.26 17.54 6.93
CA THR A 650 9.34 17.20 6.02
C THR A 650 9.03 17.74 4.61
N PRO A 651 9.93 18.53 3.99
CA PRO A 651 9.76 18.93 2.60
C PRO A 651 9.84 17.72 1.67
N VAL A 652 9.12 17.79 0.54
CA VAL A 652 9.06 16.73 -0.45
C VAL A 652 9.46 17.21 -1.84
N THR A 653 10.10 16.34 -2.61
CA THR A 653 10.16 16.42 -4.07
C THR A 653 9.36 15.24 -4.62
N LEU A 654 8.32 15.52 -5.39
CA LEU A 654 7.43 14.53 -5.97
C LEU A 654 7.54 14.60 -7.49
N GLU A 655 8.19 13.62 -8.10
CA GLU A 655 8.26 13.43 -9.55
C GLU A 655 7.18 12.43 -9.96
N LEU A 656 6.05 12.94 -10.48
CA LEU A 656 4.86 12.13 -10.77
C LEU A 656 4.61 12.06 -12.28
N GLY A 657 3.60 11.29 -12.67
CA GLY A 657 3.23 11.10 -14.07
C GLY A 657 2.14 12.04 -14.58
N GLY A 658 1.38 11.55 -15.55
CA GLY A 658 0.31 12.26 -16.24
C GLY A 658 0.39 12.09 -17.76
N LYS A 659 -0.69 12.48 -18.46
CA LYS A 659 -0.78 12.27 -19.91
C LYS A 659 -0.10 13.41 -20.66
N SER A 660 1.17 13.24 -21.02
CA SER A 660 1.96 14.23 -21.77
C SER A 660 1.45 14.40 -23.22
N PRO A 661 0.77 15.51 -23.57
CA PRO A 661 0.20 15.70 -24.91
C PRO A 661 1.27 15.99 -25.96
N CYS A 662 0.99 15.58 -27.20
CA CYS A 662 1.80 15.91 -28.37
C CYS A 662 0.95 16.52 -29.49
N TYR A 663 1.05 17.83 -29.69
CA TYR A 663 0.34 18.52 -30.78
C TYR A 663 1.16 18.54 -32.07
N ILE A 664 0.56 18.12 -33.19
CA ILE A 664 1.16 18.19 -34.53
C ILE A 664 0.37 19.18 -35.38
N HIS A 665 1.02 20.25 -35.80
CA HIS A 665 0.44 21.21 -36.74
C HIS A 665 0.67 20.77 -38.20
N LYS A 666 -0.30 20.98 -39.09
CA LYS A 666 -0.21 20.60 -40.51
C LYS A 666 0.94 21.25 -41.30
N ASP A 667 1.41 22.42 -40.85
CA ASP A 667 2.50 23.16 -41.50
C ASP A 667 3.91 22.70 -41.04
N CYS A 668 4.04 21.60 -40.30
CA CYS A 668 5.36 21.06 -39.95
C CYS A 668 5.81 19.95 -40.91
N ASP A 669 7.09 19.57 -40.82
CA ASP A 669 7.56 18.33 -41.41
C ASP A 669 7.02 17.14 -40.62
N ILE A 670 5.90 16.57 -41.09
CA ILE A 670 5.20 15.46 -40.44
C ILE A 670 6.07 14.20 -40.40
N THR A 671 6.93 13.98 -41.39
CA THR A 671 7.83 12.82 -41.42
C THR A 671 8.83 12.89 -40.28
N ILE A 672 9.49 14.04 -40.10
CA ILE A 672 10.42 14.26 -38.97
C ILE A 672 9.66 14.21 -37.63
N ALA A 673 8.48 14.83 -37.55
CA ALA A 673 7.67 14.84 -36.34
C ALA A 673 7.30 13.42 -35.90
N CYS A 674 6.70 12.63 -36.80
CA CYS A 674 6.31 11.25 -36.50
C CYS A 674 7.50 10.38 -36.16
N ARG A 675 8.65 10.53 -36.83
CA ARG A 675 9.88 9.80 -36.48
C ARG A 675 10.31 10.04 -35.03
N ARG A 676 10.35 11.31 -34.59
CA ARG A 676 10.71 11.70 -33.22
C ARG A 676 9.68 11.21 -32.20
N ILE A 677 8.40 11.30 -32.53
CA ILE A 677 7.30 10.82 -31.67
C ILE A 677 7.35 9.29 -31.52
N THR A 678 7.56 8.54 -32.60
CA THR A 678 7.69 7.08 -32.57
C THR A 678 8.85 6.65 -31.67
N TRP A 679 10.02 7.29 -31.80
CA TRP A 679 11.16 7.02 -30.91
C TRP A 679 10.80 7.32 -29.44
N GLY A 680 10.25 8.51 -29.18
CA GLY A 680 9.88 8.93 -27.83
C GLY A 680 8.79 8.06 -27.20
N LYS A 681 7.84 7.56 -27.99
CA LYS A 681 6.73 6.74 -27.52
C LYS A 681 7.15 5.30 -27.21
N PHE A 682 7.90 4.67 -28.10
CA PHE A 682 8.12 3.22 -28.03
C PHE A 682 9.43 2.83 -27.35
N THR A 683 10.31 3.81 -27.07
CA THR A 683 11.44 3.60 -26.15
C THR A 683 10.91 3.10 -24.79
N ASN A 684 11.56 2.08 -24.23
CA ASN A 684 11.14 1.39 -23.00
C ASN A 684 9.68 0.86 -23.03
N CYS A 685 9.16 0.53 -24.23
CA CYS A 685 7.76 0.19 -24.45
C CYS A 685 6.77 1.24 -23.95
N GLY A 686 7.14 2.52 -23.98
CA GLY A 686 6.30 3.63 -23.52
C GLY A 686 6.11 3.72 -22.01
N GLN A 687 6.88 2.95 -21.22
CA GLN A 687 6.91 3.01 -19.76
C GLN A 687 7.80 4.17 -19.29
N THR A 688 7.43 5.40 -19.66
CA THR A 688 8.22 6.60 -19.41
C THR A 688 7.28 7.77 -19.09
N CYS A 689 7.45 8.42 -17.93
CA CYS A 689 6.55 9.49 -17.45
C CYS A 689 6.46 10.69 -18.41
N ILE A 690 7.52 10.92 -19.18
CA ILE A 690 7.61 11.96 -20.20
C ILE A 690 7.39 11.43 -21.63
N ALA A 691 7.01 10.17 -21.85
CA ALA A 691 6.64 9.71 -23.19
C ALA A 691 5.48 10.55 -23.75
N PRO A 692 5.45 10.84 -25.07
CA PRO A 692 4.25 11.40 -25.69
C PRO A 692 3.09 10.43 -25.48
N ASP A 693 2.14 10.77 -24.63
CA ASP A 693 1.09 9.85 -24.21
C ASP A 693 0.02 9.73 -25.29
N TYR A 694 -0.37 10.86 -25.90
CA TYR A 694 -1.34 10.94 -26.99
C TYR A 694 -1.01 12.06 -27.98
N ILE A 695 -1.52 11.93 -29.21
CA ILE A 695 -1.38 12.95 -30.26
C ILE A 695 -2.67 13.78 -30.38
N LEU A 696 -2.50 15.09 -30.58
CA LEU A 696 -3.52 16.01 -31.04
C LEU A 696 -3.16 16.52 -32.44
N CYS A 697 -4.04 16.37 -33.42
CA CYS A 697 -3.81 16.86 -34.78
C CYS A 697 -5.11 17.22 -35.51
N GLU A 698 -5.03 17.97 -36.61
CA GLU A 698 -6.19 18.21 -37.47
C GLU A 698 -6.62 16.93 -38.20
N PRO A 699 -7.93 16.68 -38.41
CA PRO A 699 -8.41 15.49 -39.13
C PRO A 699 -7.74 15.30 -40.49
N SER A 700 -7.44 16.39 -41.20
CA SER A 700 -6.83 16.37 -42.54
C SER A 700 -5.42 15.76 -42.60
N ILE A 701 -4.76 15.57 -41.46
CA ILE A 701 -3.40 15.00 -41.39
C ILE A 701 -3.33 13.66 -40.64
N GLN A 702 -4.45 13.16 -40.09
CA GLN A 702 -4.47 11.93 -39.28
C GLN A 702 -3.90 10.73 -40.04
N ASP A 703 -4.36 10.46 -41.26
CA ASP A 703 -3.90 9.32 -42.07
C ASP A 703 -2.40 9.40 -42.36
N ARG A 704 -1.90 10.60 -42.67
CA ARG A 704 -0.48 10.84 -42.92
C ARG A 704 0.34 10.63 -41.65
N VAL A 705 -0.16 11.07 -40.49
CA VAL A 705 0.50 10.83 -39.20
C VAL A 705 0.61 9.33 -38.91
N VAL A 706 -0.46 8.56 -39.11
CA VAL A 706 -0.47 7.10 -38.93
C VAL A 706 0.54 6.42 -39.86
N GLU A 707 0.57 6.79 -41.14
CA GLU A 707 1.49 6.21 -42.12
C GLU A 707 2.97 6.51 -41.80
N GLU A 708 3.29 7.74 -41.40
CA GLU A 708 4.67 8.09 -41.05
C GLU A 708 5.12 7.46 -39.72
N ILE A 709 4.19 7.23 -38.78
CA ILE A 709 4.46 6.43 -37.57
C ILE A 709 4.73 4.96 -37.94
N ARG A 710 3.92 4.37 -38.83
CA ARG A 710 4.12 3.00 -39.34
C ARG A 710 5.51 2.82 -39.95
N LYS A 711 5.90 3.71 -40.87
CA LYS A 711 7.24 3.69 -41.49
C LYS A 711 8.37 3.78 -40.46
N SER A 712 8.22 4.69 -39.50
CA SER A 712 9.24 4.88 -38.46
C SER A 712 9.33 3.68 -37.52
N ALA A 713 8.19 3.06 -37.16
CA ALA A 713 8.17 1.87 -36.31
C ALA A 713 8.81 0.68 -37.02
N GLN A 714 8.53 0.50 -38.30
CA GLN A 714 9.15 -0.53 -39.15
C GLN A 714 10.66 -0.30 -39.29
N GLU A 715 11.10 0.95 -39.45
CA GLU A 715 12.54 1.26 -39.49
C GLU A 715 13.25 0.94 -38.18
N PHE A 716 12.64 1.25 -37.03
CA PHE A 716 13.26 1.08 -35.73
C PHE A 716 13.23 -0.37 -35.23
N TYR A 717 12.16 -1.11 -35.50
CA TYR A 717 11.89 -2.41 -34.88
C TYR A 717 11.68 -3.52 -35.90
N THR A 718 11.92 -3.26 -37.19
CA THR A 718 11.67 -4.19 -38.31
C THR A 718 10.19 -4.59 -38.42
N ASP A 719 9.89 -5.58 -39.25
CA ASP A 719 8.53 -6.16 -39.37
C ASP A 719 8.15 -7.03 -38.16
N ASP A 720 9.13 -7.44 -37.33
CA ASP A 720 8.90 -8.25 -36.13
C ASP A 720 9.48 -7.57 -34.86
N PRO A 721 8.76 -6.59 -34.29
CA PRO A 721 9.17 -5.94 -33.04
C PRO A 721 9.29 -6.91 -31.86
N LYS A 722 8.64 -8.06 -31.90
CA LYS A 722 8.70 -9.06 -30.83
C LYS A 722 10.08 -9.69 -30.75
N ALA A 723 10.68 -10.02 -31.89
CA ALA A 723 12.03 -10.59 -31.96
C ALA A 723 13.14 -9.53 -31.84
N PHE A 724 12.82 -8.23 -31.93
CA PHE A 724 13.81 -7.16 -31.93
C PHE A 724 14.48 -7.02 -30.54
N PRO A 725 15.83 -7.13 -30.44
CA PRO A 725 16.53 -7.16 -29.15
C PRO A 725 16.37 -5.93 -28.26
N ASP A 726 16.18 -4.75 -28.88
CA ASP A 726 16.11 -3.45 -28.19
C ASP A 726 14.65 -3.01 -27.94
N TYR A 727 13.66 -3.84 -28.27
CA TYR A 727 12.27 -3.58 -27.89
C TYR A 727 12.01 -4.17 -26.50
N GLY A 728 11.60 -3.32 -25.56
CA GLY A 728 11.38 -3.69 -24.16
C GLY A 728 10.23 -4.69 -23.95
N ARG A 729 9.91 -4.95 -22.69
CA ARG A 729 8.69 -5.66 -22.28
C ARG A 729 7.94 -4.88 -21.21
N ILE A 730 6.63 -5.14 -21.10
CA ILE A 730 5.86 -4.62 -19.98
C ILE A 730 6.40 -5.26 -18.69
N ILE A 731 6.58 -4.44 -17.65
CA ILE A 731 7.31 -4.83 -16.44
C ILE A 731 6.76 -6.08 -15.74
N ASN A 732 5.44 -6.29 -15.76
CA ASN A 732 4.79 -7.45 -15.15
C ASN A 732 3.39 -7.70 -15.72
N LEU A 733 2.79 -8.81 -15.31
CA LEU A 733 1.47 -9.24 -15.78
C LEU A 733 0.34 -8.26 -15.45
N ARG A 734 0.39 -7.62 -14.28
CA ARG A 734 -0.59 -6.61 -13.87
C ARG A 734 -0.60 -5.41 -14.83
N HIS A 735 0.57 -4.87 -15.14
CA HIS A 735 0.68 -3.75 -16.09
C HIS A 735 0.33 -4.19 -17.51
N PHE A 736 0.67 -5.43 -17.90
CA PHE A 736 0.31 -5.98 -19.20
C PHE A 736 -1.20 -6.00 -19.40
N ARG A 737 -1.94 -6.63 -18.47
CA ARG A 737 -3.40 -6.74 -18.53
C ARG A 737 -4.08 -5.37 -18.51
N ARG A 738 -3.61 -4.45 -17.65
CA ARG A 738 -4.10 -3.07 -17.62
C ARG A 738 -3.95 -2.37 -18.98
N VAL A 739 -2.76 -2.42 -19.59
CA VAL A 739 -2.52 -1.76 -20.88
C VAL A 739 -3.37 -2.39 -21.97
N MET A 740 -3.50 -3.72 -22.02
CA MET A 740 -4.38 -4.39 -22.99
C MET A 740 -5.84 -3.94 -22.84
N ALA A 741 -6.35 -3.82 -21.61
CA ALA A 741 -7.71 -3.34 -21.35
C ALA A 741 -7.98 -1.90 -21.82
N LEU A 742 -6.93 -1.07 -21.96
CA LEU A 742 -7.08 0.29 -22.51
C LEU A 742 -7.40 0.30 -24.01
N MET A 743 -7.08 -0.77 -24.74
CA MET A 743 -7.38 -0.86 -26.17
C MET A 743 -8.86 -1.17 -26.45
N GLU A 744 -9.62 -1.63 -25.45
CA GLU A 744 -11.03 -1.99 -25.60
C GLU A 744 -11.86 -0.81 -26.14
N GLY A 745 -12.66 -1.07 -27.18
CA GLY A 745 -13.54 -0.07 -27.78
C GLY A 745 -12.81 0.99 -28.62
N CYS A 746 -11.50 0.87 -28.83
CA CYS A 746 -10.73 1.75 -29.72
C CYS A 746 -10.48 1.10 -31.08
N THR A 747 -10.36 1.90 -32.14
CA THR A 747 -9.98 1.40 -33.46
C THR A 747 -8.46 1.27 -33.56
N VAL A 748 -7.97 0.03 -33.71
CA VAL A 748 -6.55 -0.27 -33.87
C VAL A 748 -6.15 -0.13 -35.34
N THR A 749 -5.28 0.85 -35.63
CA THR A 749 -4.90 1.23 -37.01
C THR A 749 -3.47 0.79 -37.37
N LEU A 750 -2.66 0.53 -36.35
CA LEU A 750 -1.33 -0.08 -36.43
C LEU A 750 -1.12 -0.97 -35.19
N GLY A 751 -0.48 -2.12 -35.36
CA GLY A 751 -0.09 -2.99 -34.24
C GLY A 751 -1.26 -3.78 -33.67
N GLY A 752 -1.37 -3.78 -32.33
CA GLY A 752 -2.41 -4.48 -31.57
C GLY A 752 -2.16 -5.95 -31.28
N THR A 753 -1.05 -6.52 -31.75
CA THR A 753 -0.64 -7.88 -31.37
C THR A 753 0.07 -7.88 -30.01
N SER A 754 -0.13 -8.96 -29.25
CA SER A 754 0.44 -9.12 -27.92
C SER A 754 0.80 -10.57 -27.62
N ASP A 755 1.67 -10.79 -26.65
CA ASP A 755 1.99 -12.09 -26.09
C ASP A 755 2.17 -11.96 -24.57
N GLU A 756 1.20 -12.47 -23.81
CA GLU A 756 1.19 -12.43 -22.35
C GLU A 756 2.38 -13.18 -21.74
N SER A 757 2.78 -14.32 -22.33
CA SER A 757 3.88 -15.15 -21.82
C SER A 757 5.24 -14.44 -21.84
N GLN A 758 5.38 -13.46 -22.73
CA GLN A 758 6.58 -12.64 -22.85
C GLN A 758 6.36 -11.21 -22.36
N LEU A 759 5.16 -10.86 -21.88
CA LEU A 759 4.77 -9.49 -21.53
C LEU A 759 4.98 -8.50 -22.69
N TYR A 760 4.75 -8.97 -23.93
CA TYR A 760 4.97 -8.21 -25.16
C TYR A 760 3.67 -7.56 -25.65
N ILE A 761 3.71 -6.27 -25.94
CA ILE A 761 2.66 -5.54 -26.66
C ILE A 761 3.33 -4.80 -27.82
N ALA A 762 2.84 -4.99 -29.04
CA ALA A 762 3.38 -4.35 -30.24
C ALA A 762 3.22 -2.82 -30.20
N PRO A 763 4.08 -2.05 -30.91
CA PRO A 763 3.85 -0.63 -31.15
C PRO A 763 2.47 -0.41 -31.77
N THR A 764 1.57 0.23 -31.03
CA THR A 764 0.15 0.28 -31.38
C THR A 764 -0.33 1.72 -31.52
N VAL A 765 -1.03 2.03 -32.62
CA VAL A 765 -1.66 3.34 -32.85
C VAL A 765 -3.17 3.17 -32.90
N LEU A 766 -3.87 4.03 -32.16
CA LEU A 766 -5.33 4.02 -32.07
C LEU A 766 -5.89 5.28 -32.74
N THR A 767 -6.84 5.13 -33.66
CA THR A 767 -7.61 6.26 -34.23
C THR A 767 -9.05 6.25 -33.72
N ASP A 768 -9.79 7.31 -34.04
CA ASP A 768 -11.20 7.48 -33.66
C ASP A 768 -11.42 7.40 -32.14
N VAL A 769 -10.43 7.84 -31.38
CA VAL A 769 -10.43 7.75 -29.92
C VAL A 769 -11.29 8.88 -29.35
N ALA A 770 -12.39 8.51 -28.71
CA ALA A 770 -13.23 9.45 -28.00
C ALA A 770 -12.46 10.09 -26.81
N PRO A 771 -12.60 11.40 -26.55
CA PRO A 771 -11.92 12.06 -25.43
C PRO A 771 -12.18 11.46 -24.04
N ASP A 772 -13.31 10.78 -23.88
CA ASP A 772 -13.78 10.11 -22.66
C ASP A 772 -13.47 8.60 -22.64
N ALA A 773 -12.87 8.03 -23.70
CA ALA A 773 -12.45 6.63 -23.74
C ALA A 773 -11.46 6.31 -22.60
N LYS A 774 -11.45 5.05 -22.13
CA LYS A 774 -10.58 4.57 -21.04
C LYS A 774 -9.10 4.95 -21.26
N VAL A 775 -8.58 4.73 -22.48
CA VAL A 775 -7.20 5.10 -22.88
C VAL A 775 -6.89 6.59 -22.73
N MET A 776 -7.90 7.45 -22.68
CA MET A 776 -7.77 8.89 -22.49
C MET A 776 -8.01 9.36 -21.04
N GLN A 777 -8.43 8.48 -20.12
CA GLN A 777 -8.71 8.83 -18.71
C GLN A 777 -7.53 8.57 -17.76
N GLU A 778 -6.66 7.62 -18.08
CA GLU A 778 -5.46 7.33 -17.27
C GLU A 778 -4.17 7.44 -18.08
N GLU A 779 -3.03 7.54 -17.39
CA GLU A 779 -1.70 7.47 -18.02
C GLU A 779 -1.48 6.08 -18.64
N ILE A 780 -1.09 6.05 -19.91
CA ILE A 780 -1.03 4.78 -20.65
C ILE A 780 0.12 3.93 -20.13
N PHE A 781 1.31 4.53 -20.01
CA PHE A 781 2.53 3.86 -19.54
C PHE A 781 2.79 2.51 -20.23
N GLY A 782 2.66 2.52 -21.56
CA GLY A 782 2.67 1.37 -22.43
C GLY A 782 2.69 1.78 -23.91
N PRO A 783 2.85 0.83 -24.85
CA PRO A 783 3.09 1.11 -26.26
C PRO A 783 1.80 1.37 -27.06
N LEU A 784 0.84 2.10 -26.48
CA LEU A 784 -0.39 2.53 -27.15
C LEU A 784 -0.37 4.04 -27.40
N LEU A 785 -0.52 4.47 -28.65
CA LEU A 785 -0.49 5.87 -29.04
C LEU A 785 -1.84 6.29 -29.64
N PRO A 786 -2.78 6.78 -28.82
CA PRO A 786 -4.04 7.31 -29.33
C PRO A 786 -3.85 8.65 -30.06
N ILE A 787 -4.59 8.81 -31.15
CA ILE A 787 -4.69 10.05 -31.91
C ILE A 787 -6.09 10.62 -31.72
N VAL A 788 -6.18 11.81 -31.14
CA VAL A 788 -7.42 12.57 -30.98
C VAL A 788 -7.39 13.75 -31.93
N THR A 789 -8.40 13.86 -32.80
CA THR A 789 -8.48 14.95 -33.76
C THR A 789 -9.07 16.21 -33.14
N VAL A 790 -8.56 17.36 -33.54
CA VAL A 790 -9.00 18.70 -33.09
C VAL A 790 -9.08 19.65 -34.30
N SER A 791 -10.02 20.59 -34.28
CA SER A 791 -10.23 21.55 -35.37
C SER A 791 -9.10 22.56 -35.56
N GLY A 792 -8.18 22.67 -34.60
CA GLY A 792 -7.00 23.53 -34.69
C GLY A 792 -6.38 23.86 -33.34
N VAL A 793 -5.50 24.87 -33.35
CA VAL A 793 -4.67 25.26 -32.20
C VAL A 793 -5.49 25.63 -30.96
N ASP A 794 -6.55 26.42 -31.13
CA ASP A 794 -7.34 26.89 -29.98
C ASP A 794 -8.09 25.76 -29.28
N GLU A 795 -8.55 24.76 -30.04
CA GLU A 795 -9.16 23.57 -29.46
C GLU A 795 -8.12 22.68 -28.78
N ALA A 796 -6.93 22.50 -29.37
CA ALA A 796 -5.83 21.76 -28.74
C ALA A 796 -5.45 22.37 -27.37
N ILE A 797 -5.29 23.70 -27.30
CA ILE A 797 -4.97 24.41 -26.05
C ILE A 797 -6.09 24.22 -25.02
N ARG A 798 -7.37 24.35 -25.43
CA ARG A 798 -8.51 24.10 -24.54
C ARG A 798 -8.57 22.64 -24.07
N PHE A 799 -8.25 21.68 -24.93
CA PHE A 799 -8.24 20.26 -24.61
C PHE A 799 -7.21 19.96 -23.52
N ILE A 800 -5.99 20.49 -23.68
CA ILE A 800 -4.90 20.34 -22.71
C ILE A 800 -5.28 20.98 -21.37
N ASN A 801 -5.74 22.24 -21.40
CA ASN A 801 -6.04 22.99 -20.17
C ASN A 801 -7.24 22.48 -19.37
N LYS A 802 -8.11 21.66 -19.97
CA LYS A 802 -9.24 21.01 -19.26
C LYS A 802 -8.81 19.81 -18.42
N ARG A 803 -7.57 19.35 -18.56
CA ARG A 803 -7.03 18.15 -17.90
C ARG A 803 -5.98 18.54 -16.87
N GLU A 804 -5.56 17.56 -16.07
CA GLU A 804 -4.44 17.74 -15.14
C GLU A 804 -3.16 18.15 -15.88
N LYS A 805 -2.36 19.00 -15.22
CA LYS A 805 -1.11 19.51 -15.79
C LYS A 805 -0.10 18.36 -15.96
N PRO A 806 0.37 18.08 -17.18
CA PRO A 806 1.25 16.95 -17.45
C PRO A 806 2.71 17.25 -17.07
N LEU A 807 3.51 16.19 -16.94
CA LEU A 807 4.95 16.32 -16.70
C LEU A 807 5.67 16.94 -17.93
N ALA A 808 5.27 16.57 -19.15
CA ALA A 808 5.81 17.17 -20.38
C ALA A 808 4.70 17.58 -21.35
N LEU A 809 4.99 18.54 -22.22
CA LEU A 809 4.13 18.98 -23.32
C LEU A 809 4.96 19.16 -24.59
N TYR A 810 4.49 18.56 -25.68
CA TYR A 810 5.18 18.53 -26.97
C TYR A 810 4.38 19.27 -28.06
N VAL A 811 5.06 20.13 -28.84
CA VAL A 811 4.46 20.86 -29.97
C VAL A 811 5.34 20.75 -31.20
N PHE A 812 4.80 20.22 -32.30
CA PHE A 812 5.45 20.15 -33.60
C PHE A 812 4.86 21.20 -34.55
N SER A 813 5.65 22.21 -34.91
CA SER A 813 5.26 23.31 -35.80
C SER A 813 6.49 24.05 -36.34
N SER A 814 6.42 24.50 -37.59
CA SER A 814 7.39 25.45 -38.16
C SER A 814 7.09 26.91 -37.76
N SER A 815 5.95 27.18 -37.13
CA SER A 815 5.54 28.53 -36.72
C SER A 815 5.96 28.86 -35.29
N ASN A 816 6.97 29.73 -35.16
CA ASN A 816 7.40 30.27 -33.86
C ASN A 816 6.29 31.02 -33.12
N ARG A 817 5.35 31.63 -33.86
CA ARG A 817 4.20 32.30 -33.25
C ARG A 817 3.28 31.29 -32.57
N LEU A 818 3.00 30.17 -33.22
CA LEU A 818 2.18 29.09 -32.66
C LEU A 818 2.86 28.44 -31.46
N ILE A 819 4.16 28.12 -31.55
CA ILE A 819 4.92 27.56 -30.43
C ILE A 819 4.84 28.49 -29.21
N LYS A 820 5.07 29.80 -29.41
CA LYS A 820 4.95 30.80 -28.32
C LYS A 820 3.57 30.82 -27.69
N ARG A 821 2.50 30.64 -28.48
CA ARG A 821 1.14 30.56 -27.92
C ARG A 821 1.00 29.40 -26.96
N PHE A 822 1.44 28.18 -27.32
CA PHE A 822 1.40 27.04 -26.39
C PHE A 822 2.21 27.31 -25.13
N VAL A 823 3.42 27.86 -25.24
CA VAL A 823 4.24 28.24 -24.07
C VAL A 823 3.50 29.20 -23.13
N THR A 824 2.75 30.16 -23.66
CA THR A 824 2.04 31.17 -22.85
C THR A 824 0.65 30.76 -22.38
N GLU A 825 -0.01 29.84 -23.09
CA GLU A 825 -1.43 29.52 -22.88
C GLU A 825 -1.64 28.13 -22.24
N THR A 826 -0.57 27.36 -21.97
CA THR A 826 -0.64 26.03 -21.32
C THR A 826 0.36 25.91 -20.16
N TYR A 827 0.20 24.87 -19.33
CA TYR A 827 1.04 24.64 -18.15
C TYR A 827 1.44 23.17 -18.05
N SER A 828 2.74 22.91 -17.94
CA SER A 828 3.36 21.58 -17.78
C SER A 828 4.65 21.69 -16.97
N GLY A 829 5.23 20.57 -16.56
CA GLY A 829 6.56 20.55 -15.93
C GLY A 829 7.66 20.99 -16.91
N GLY A 830 7.79 20.26 -18.02
CA GLY A 830 8.64 20.58 -19.15
C GLY A 830 7.85 20.92 -20.42
N PHE A 831 8.46 21.70 -21.30
CA PHE A 831 7.92 22.04 -22.62
C PHE A 831 9.01 21.83 -23.68
N LEU A 832 8.65 21.16 -24.78
CA LEU A 832 9.54 21.02 -25.93
C LEU A 832 8.78 21.34 -27.22
N ALA A 833 9.47 22.04 -28.12
CA ALA A 833 9.03 22.24 -29.48
C ALA A 833 9.87 21.38 -30.43
N ASN A 834 9.18 20.68 -31.33
CA ASN A 834 9.73 19.89 -32.42
C ASN A 834 10.58 18.67 -32.00
N ASP A 835 10.57 18.25 -30.74
CA ASP A 835 11.20 16.99 -30.31
C ASP A 835 10.51 16.43 -29.06
N CYS A 836 10.86 15.20 -28.67
CA CYS A 836 10.34 14.52 -27.48
C CYS A 836 11.50 14.13 -26.55
N LEU A 837 11.23 13.96 -25.25
CA LEU A 837 12.15 13.48 -24.21
C LEU A 837 13.38 14.36 -23.89
N VAL A 838 14.13 14.82 -24.89
CA VAL A 838 15.52 15.32 -24.79
C VAL A 838 15.77 16.47 -23.82
N HIS A 839 14.75 17.23 -23.41
CA HIS A 839 14.89 18.26 -22.37
C HIS A 839 15.45 17.73 -21.05
N CYS A 840 15.18 16.46 -20.71
CA CYS A 840 15.70 15.83 -19.50
C CYS A 840 17.22 15.60 -19.52
N THR A 841 17.88 15.79 -20.68
CA THR A 841 19.34 15.64 -20.82
C THR A 841 20.10 16.95 -20.59
N ILE A 842 19.38 18.06 -20.39
CA ILE A 842 19.98 19.39 -20.20
C ILE A 842 20.07 19.67 -18.70
N ASN A 843 21.23 19.40 -18.11
CA ASN A 843 21.48 19.56 -16.66
C ASN A 843 21.29 21.00 -16.13
N ALA A 844 21.19 21.99 -17.02
CA ALA A 844 20.89 23.39 -16.67
C ALA A 844 19.38 23.68 -16.55
N LEU A 845 18.51 22.82 -17.11
CA LEU A 845 17.06 22.93 -16.94
C LEU A 845 16.64 22.21 -15.65
N PRO A 846 15.73 22.79 -14.85
CA PRO A 846 15.10 22.05 -13.78
C PRO A 846 14.15 21.01 -14.39
N PHE A 847 14.32 19.75 -14.00
CA PHE A 847 13.34 18.71 -14.30
C PHE A 847 12.41 18.55 -13.11
N GLY A 848 11.11 18.69 -13.33
CA GLY A 848 10.10 18.58 -12.27
C GLY A 848 8.68 18.80 -12.79
N GLY A 849 7.69 18.27 -12.05
CA GLY A 849 6.28 18.43 -12.37
C GLY A 849 5.63 19.70 -11.81
N VAL A 850 4.34 19.87 -12.12
CA VAL A 850 3.50 20.93 -11.55
C VAL A 850 2.06 20.43 -11.34
N GLY A 851 1.50 20.65 -10.15
CA GLY A 851 0.17 20.13 -9.83
C GLY A 851 0.19 18.60 -9.70
N ASN A 852 -0.70 17.89 -10.39
CA ASN A 852 -0.78 16.43 -10.25
C ASN A 852 0.42 15.67 -10.86
N SER A 853 1.23 16.32 -11.70
CA SER A 853 2.49 15.77 -12.20
C SER A 853 3.67 15.96 -11.25
N GLY A 854 3.52 16.71 -10.17
CA GLY A 854 4.56 16.83 -9.16
C GLY A 854 4.75 18.19 -8.53
N MET A 855 5.73 18.24 -7.63
CA MET A 855 6.25 19.47 -7.03
C MET A 855 7.72 19.33 -6.67
N GLY A 856 8.46 20.44 -6.70
CA GLY A 856 9.92 20.43 -6.64
C GLY A 856 10.54 20.19 -8.00
N CYS A 857 11.87 20.20 -8.05
CA CYS A 857 12.62 19.89 -9.26
C CYS A 857 14.03 19.40 -8.90
N TYR A 858 14.70 18.79 -9.87
CA TYR A 858 16.06 18.31 -9.75
C TYR A 858 16.81 18.38 -11.10
N HIS A 859 17.96 17.72 -11.17
CA HIS A 859 19.05 17.76 -12.16
C HIS A 859 20.12 18.81 -11.88
N GLY A 860 21.39 18.39 -11.99
CA GLY A 860 22.58 19.20 -11.79
C GLY A 860 22.52 20.08 -10.54
N LYS A 861 22.67 21.39 -10.78
CA LYS A 861 22.64 22.40 -9.70
C LYS A 861 21.28 22.46 -8.99
N HIS A 862 20.19 22.15 -9.69
CA HIS A 862 18.85 22.18 -9.11
C HIS A 862 18.68 21.09 -8.06
N THR A 863 19.23 19.88 -8.27
CA THR A 863 19.25 18.85 -7.22
C THR A 863 20.02 19.32 -5.99
N PHE A 864 21.21 19.91 -6.19
CA PHE A 864 22.02 20.45 -5.09
C PHE A 864 21.26 21.51 -4.30
N ASP A 865 20.61 22.46 -4.97
CA ASP A 865 19.83 23.52 -4.33
C ASP A 865 18.58 22.97 -3.63
N GLN A 866 17.85 22.05 -4.27
CA GLN A 866 16.63 21.45 -3.73
C GLN A 866 16.90 20.63 -2.45
N LEU A 867 18.05 19.95 -2.39
CA LEU A 867 18.47 19.16 -1.23
C LEU A 867 19.39 19.94 -0.28
N SER A 868 19.41 21.27 -0.38
CA SER A 868 20.10 22.17 0.54
C SER A 868 19.13 23.19 1.14
N HIS A 869 19.34 23.56 2.40
CA HIS A 869 18.76 24.78 2.93
C HIS A 869 19.58 25.99 2.50
N LEU A 870 18.96 26.92 1.76
CA LEU A 870 19.57 28.17 1.31
C LEU A 870 19.44 29.25 2.41
N ARG A 871 20.34 29.25 3.38
CA ARG A 871 20.28 30.12 4.56
C ARG A 871 20.65 31.58 4.24
N GLY A 872 19.72 32.51 4.42
CA GLY A 872 20.00 33.95 4.34
C GLY A 872 20.86 34.44 5.51
N CYS A 873 21.99 35.09 5.21
CA CYS A 873 22.96 35.58 6.19
C CYS A 873 23.13 37.11 6.06
N LEU A 874 23.03 37.82 7.19
CA LEU A 874 23.34 39.25 7.33
C LEU A 874 24.35 39.42 8.47
N LEU A 875 25.59 39.78 8.14
CA LEU A 875 26.63 40.06 9.12
C LEU A 875 26.79 41.57 9.25
N LYS A 876 26.41 42.11 10.41
CA LYS A 876 26.58 43.52 10.76
C LYS A 876 27.79 43.69 11.66
N PRO A 877 28.65 44.69 11.44
CA PRO A 877 29.65 45.07 12.43
C PRO A 877 28.96 45.70 13.65
N LEU A 878 29.61 45.62 14.83
CA LEU A 878 29.23 46.40 16.01
C LEU A 878 29.67 47.87 15.84
N ALA A 879 29.16 48.53 14.81
CA ALA A 879 29.50 49.89 14.41
C ALA A 879 28.26 50.64 13.91
N HIS A 880 28.39 51.96 13.69
CA HIS A 880 27.33 52.83 13.15
C HIS A 880 26.04 52.89 13.98
N GLU A 881 26.13 52.70 15.30
CA GLU A 881 24.97 52.69 16.21
C GLU A 881 24.18 54.01 16.21
N ALA A 882 24.82 55.11 15.85
CA ALA A 882 24.15 56.39 15.63
C ALA A 882 23.06 56.32 14.55
N VAL A 883 23.27 55.54 13.48
CA VAL A 883 22.27 55.33 12.42
C VAL A 883 21.08 54.53 12.96
N ASN A 884 21.34 53.54 13.82
CA ASN A 884 20.30 52.72 14.43
C ASN A 884 19.39 53.52 15.40
N ARG A 885 19.80 54.70 15.89
CA ARG A 885 18.93 55.58 16.70
C ARG A 885 17.59 55.89 16.01
N MET A 886 17.57 55.88 14.68
CA MET A 886 16.37 56.16 13.90
C MET A 886 15.32 55.05 13.96
N ARG A 887 15.72 53.79 14.22
CA ARG A 887 14.77 52.67 14.43
C ARG A 887 14.38 52.49 15.90
N TYR A 888 15.12 53.05 16.86
CA TYR A 888 14.84 52.85 18.29
C TYR A 888 13.73 53.76 18.82
N PRO A 889 12.97 53.32 19.84
CA PRO A 889 12.04 54.18 20.58
C PRO A 889 12.73 55.37 21.28
N PRO A 890 11.99 56.46 21.59
CA PRO A 890 10.61 56.71 21.18
C PRO A 890 10.52 57.05 19.68
N HIS A 891 9.42 56.66 19.05
CA HIS A 891 9.16 56.95 17.64
C HIS A 891 8.59 58.36 17.47
N THR A 892 9.30 59.21 16.72
CA THR A 892 8.91 60.60 16.45
C THR A 892 8.55 60.79 14.98
N ARG A 893 7.86 61.89 14.64
CA ARG A 893 7.54 62.24 13.25
C ARG A 893 8.77 62.32 12.35
N ASP A 894 9.91 62.73 12.89
CA ASP A 894 11.16 62.84 12.13
C ASP A 894 11.79 61.48 11.86
N LYS A 895 11.74 60.54 12.83
CA LYS A 895 12.13 59.15 12.61
C LYS A 895 11.25 58.48 11.56
N LEU A 896 9.95 58.73 11.59
CA LEU A 896 9.02 58.24 10.57
C LEU A 896 9.32 58.82 9.17
N ARG A 897 9.59 60.13 9.06
CA ARG A 897 10.00 60.76 7.78
C ARG A 897 11.29 60.16 7.22
N TRP A 898 12.29 59.93 8.08
CA TRP A 898 13.51 59.24 7.71
C TRP A 898 13.23 57.81 7.22
N ALA A 899 12.40 57.05 7.95
CA ALA A 899 12.01 55.69 7.56
C ALA A 899 11.30 55.68 6.20
N TYR A 900 10.34 56.59 5.97
CA TYR A 900 9.67 56.73 4.67
C TYR A 900 10.65 56.94 3.51
N PHE A 901 11.68 57.76 3.72
CA PHE A 901 12.71 57.99 2.71
C PHE A 901 13.48 56.70 2.38
N PHE A 902 13.98 55.98 3.39
CA PHE A 902 14.86 54.82 3.17
C PHE A 902 14.13 53.52 2.81
N PHE A 903 12.88 53.34 3.25
CA PHE A 903 12.09 52.14 2.95
C PHE A 903 11.26 52.26 1.67
N LEU A 904 10.72 53.44 1.33
CA LEU A 904 9.84 53.60 0.17
C LEU A 904 10.53 54.13 -1.09
N ARG A 905 11.67 54.83 -0.99
CA ARG A 905 12.42 55.20 -2.19
C ARG A 905 13.31 54.04 -2.62
N ARG A 906 12.90 53.34 -3.68
CA ARG A 906 13.76 52.38 -4.39
C ARG A 906 14.88 53.12 -5.11
N VAL A 907 16.00 53.32 -4.43
CA VAL A 907 17.22 53.82 -5.04
C VAL A 907 17.94 52.63 -5.71
N ASN A 908 18.02 52.63 -7.04
CA ASN A 908 18.72 51.58 -7.79
C ASN A 908 20.24 51.74 -7.62
N LEU A 909 20.79 51.08 -6.61
CA LEU A 909 22.20 51.14 -6.23
C LEU A 909 23.13 50.62 -7.34
N ALA A 910 22.73 49.62 -8.11
CA ALA A 910 23.47 49.12 -9.26
C ALA A 910 23.59 50.16 -10.40
N ARG A 911 22.60 51.04 -10.55
CA ARG A 911 22.65 52.16 -11.49
C ARG A 911 23.58 53.26 -10.98
N LEU A 912 23.55 53.58 -9.69
CA LEU A 912 24.46 54.56 -9.06
C LEU A 912 25.92 54.11 -9.10
N GLN A 913 26.20 52.84 -8.82
CA GLN A 913 27.56 52.29 -8.94
C GLN A 913 28.07 52.34 -10.37
N ARG A 914 27.23 51.99 -11.37
CA ARG A 914 27.59 52.14 -12.79
C ARG A 914 27.88 53.59 -13.18
N VAL A 915 27.07 54.54 -12.72
CA VAL A 915 27.29 55.98 -12.94
C VAL A 915 28.58 56.47 -12.26
N ALA A 916 28.86 56.02 -11.04
CA ALA A 916 30.07 56.38 -10.30
C ALA A 916 31.34 55.80 -10.96
N LEU A 917 31.31 54.54 -11.39
CA LEU A 917 32.39 53.91 -12.16
C LEU A 917 32.63 54.65 -13.48
N PHE A 918 31.56 54.98 -14.20
CA PHE A 918 31.66 55.74 -15.46
C PHE A 918 32.25 57.14 -15.23
N SER A 919 31.86 57.80 -14.13
CA SER A 919 32.39 59.11 -13.73
C SER A 919 33.87 59.03 -13.34
N ALA A 920 34.27 58.00 -12.59
CA ALA A 920 35.67 57.75 -12.24
C ALA A 920 36.51 57.46 -13.49
N PHE A 921 35.98 56.67 -14.43
CA PHE A 921 36.64 56.37 -15.71
C PHE A 921 36.79 57.64 -16.58
N ALA A 922 35.76 58.50 -16.62
CA ALA A 922 35.81 59.77 -17.32
C ALA A 922 36.85 60.73 -16.72
N VAL A 923 36.96 60.79 -15.38
CA VAL A 923 38.00 61.58 -14.70
C VAL A 923 39.39 61.04 -14.99
N LEU A 924 39.57 59.71 -14.98
CA LEU A 924 40.86 59.07 -15.32
C LEU A 924 41.25 59.32 -16.78
N ALA A 925 40.29 59.20 -17.71
CA ALA A 925 40.48 59.49 -19.12
C ALA A 925 40.81 60.98 -19.35
N GLY A 926 40.14 61.89 -18.64
CA GLY A 926 40.45 63.32 -18.65
C GLY A 926 41.85 63.62 -18.15
N PHE A 927 42.29 62.98 -17.06
CA PHE A 927 43.65 63.11 -16.53
C PHE A 927 44.72 62.57 -17.49
N CYS A 928 44.47 61.44 -18.14
CA CYS A 928 45.34 60.88 -19.18
C CYS A 928 45.42 61.80 -20.41
N ALA A 929 44.30 62.35 -20.88
CA ALA A 929 44.26 63.30 -21.99
C ALA A 929 45.00 64.60 -21.66
N GLN A 930 44.84 65.14 -20.44
CA GLN A 930 45.57 66.32 -19.98
C GLN A 930 47.08 66.08 -19.88
N ARG A 931 47.49 64.87 -19.53
CA ARG A 931 48.91 64.47 -19.47
C ARG A 931 49.52 64.21 -20.85
N PHE A 932 48.71 63.79 -21.82
CA PHE A 932 49.11 63.64 -23.22
C PHE A 932 49.27 65.01 -23.90
N LEU A 933 48.33 65.94 -23.65
CA LEU A 933 48.36 67.31 -24.19
C LEU A 933 49.45 68.21 -23.58
N ARG A 934 50.01 67.85 -22.41
CA ARG A 934 51.19 68.53 -21.82
C ARG A 934 52.53 67.97 -22.31
N LYS A 935 52.53 66.93 -23.16
CA LYS A 935 53.71 66.30 -23.76
C LYS A 935 53.84 66.59 -25.26
N GLN A 936 52.90 67.32 -25.85
CA GLN A 936 53.04 68.03 -27.13
C GLN A 936 53.30 69.50 -26.83
#